data_AF-G0PL20-F1
#
_entry.id   AF-G0PL20-F1
#
_cell.length_a   1.000
_cell.length_b   1.000
_cell.length_c   1.000
_cell.angle_alpha   90.00
_cell.angle_beta   90.00
_cell.angle_gamma   90.00
#
_symmetry.space_group_name_H-M   'P 1'
#
loop_
_entity.id
_entity.type
_entity.pdbx_description
1 polymer ?
#
loop_
_entity_poly.entity_id
_entity_poly.type
_entity_poly.pdbx_seq_one_letter_code
_entity_poly.pdbx_strand_id
1 'polypeptide(L)'
;EFTELHAHLLSSSEISDFHVLKNLAHAEPEYFGSTVKKLNNFNFMEDTEQFDMHQAIDVVKFIQKIIHSESLQAPRIVVKNNHVGRRLLLTADSKVWDVILKNVSEELFQEMINYWHEKRNGKAIAEAVSFLKTKGINLDTNQAAENVDFLISLLHKINVNDSTISEEKKTLVLKLFAALFDSDEEPSNDHYETLKSFLSPEFDSGNHFRKLFSSNEETDTERVLDVARRFDKLIDLFQSEEKNAIAETMMISKEDYMSTINELRFLELDVLASSQVSTLMYEVFSHPIVQLDESEAVQIIKEFGRIALFNLASHYHSNIHDVFGWQMIGVISAIEERYCLKPLDNELRNLKDEIEKRVSRTDDIQRVSADHKFSSNFINDKLGYSPEQESSLHFETVGNKEEDKTAMEFICSKTYEPLEYMEKFYEATQSGDSCPLFQFDQSNNYHWLANLIFAKKFIQCGKQIFSVENLEFRDFALCGIVSVLDTSVDILKDSPHAFEKNPRLEALTAIYMELYLVLTVSVRNGEQSEQTVEEWNEFYAPTINTYFVRMFRSVRKDQQPTPFIRAFLKVLLSLPAFPNDVPSEDSTREFVPELSVFKYSAFEESCISHAFSLFSSNVEHIQLIGYAVSKLLTPIMFKTENEKPLAAQDDTAVNVNSRPKLSLPVMLSKSYPTDHTHPHVGPMLLDLALMPLQGSTLTQEQKVAYCEAIDHFFKNAMNALMLDQPFDFRKSPIVCRIRKIFFPTSHQYFFPAKLRERVYYLESDQTAGPAFFDKFAAHLLFKSMTLLPAAVRLFYKGMPNCFMPIFQEVVTKYASKLLIEQELTKVSQATFDGEMKVRTVPVTGEIIAEYTIEETKMKLTIELSTDYPLSVPSMNLDKAIVKSDRAKKWLLQLNAYLFHQNGAILEGIEMWKRNVDKGVEGVEDCTICMMTIHQQTHQLPKIKCKQCKNKFHSNCLYKWFESSNQSTCPLCRNNFT
;
A
#
# COMPACT_ATOMS: atom_id res chain seq x y z
N GLU A 1 -4.62 -1.99 90.57
CA GLU A 1 -3.15 -1.83 90.61
C GLU A 1 -2.52 -1.89 89.21
N PHE A 2 -2.72 -2.96 88.43
CA PHE A 2 -2.13 -3.06 87.07
C PHE A 2 -2.58 -1.99 86.06
N THR A 3 -3.82 -1.50 86.12
CA THR A 3 -4.31 -0.45 85.20
C THR A 3 -3.58 0.88 85.37
N GLU A 4 -3.11 1.17 86.57
CA GLU A 4 -2.37 2.39 86.89
C GLU A 4 -0.91 2.29 86.45
N LEU A 5 -0.30 1.12 86.66
CA LEU A 5 1.02 0.78 86.18
C LEU A 5 1.09 0.83 84.65
N HIS A 6 0.15 0.19 83.95
CA HIS A 6 0.12 0.17 82.49
C HIS A 6 -0.17 1.56 81.89
N ALA A 7 -1.06 2.35 82.49
CA ALA A 7 -1.30 3.74 82.06
C ALA A 7 -0.05 4.63 82.23
N HIS A 8 0.70 4.44 83.32
CA HIS A 8 1.95 5.17 83.57
C HIS A 8 3.08 4.73 82.63
N LEU A 9 3.20 3.44 82.34
CA LEU A 9 4.18 2.90 81.38
C LEU A 9 3.92 3.44 79.97
N LEU A 10 2.66 3.52 79.55
CA LEU A 10 2.27 4.05 78.24
C LEU A 10 2.34 5.58 78.15
N SER A 11 2.32 6.29 79.28
CA SER A 11 2.45 7.76 79.31
C SER A 11 3.91 8.25 79.38
N SER A 12 4.87 7.33 79.59
CA SER A 12 6.30 7.64 79.66
C SER A 12 6.98 7.43 78.31
N SER A 13 7.68 8.45 77.80
CA SER A 13 8.39 8.41 76.51
C SER A 13 9.63 7.51 76.50
N GLU A 14 10.13 7.09 77.67
CA GLU A 14 11.37 6.31 77.80
C GLU A 14 11.14 4.80 77.99
N ILE A 15 9.90 4.35 78.26
CA ILE A 15 9.59 2.99 78.77
C ILE A 15 8.40 2.34 78.05
N SER A 16 8.01 2.81 76.87
CA SER A 16 6.88 2.24 76.14
C SER A 16 7.23 0.85 75.56
N ASP A 17 6.89 -0.21 76.29
CA ASP A 17 7.04 -1.59 75.83
C ASP A 17 5.92 -1.98 74.86
N PHE A 18 6.30 -2.39 73.64
CA PHE A 18 5.39 -2.84 72.59
C PHE A 18 4.48 -3.99 73.03
N HIS A 19 4.96 -4.90 73.89
CA HIS A 19 4.17 -6.03 74.38
C HIS A 19 2.98 -5.59 75.24
N VAL A 20 3.15 -4.53 76.03
CA VAL A 20 2.07 -3.95 76.86
C VAL A 20 0.99 -3.33 75.97
N LEU A 21 1.41 -2.63 74.91
CA LEU A 21 0.50 -2.04 73.92
C LEU A 21 -0.28 -3.12 73.17
N LYS A 22 0.40 -4.16 72.66
CA LYS A 22 -0.23 -5.28 71.95
C LYS A 22 -1.26 -6.00 72.83
N ASN A 23 -0.92 -6.26 74.09
CA ASN A 23 -1.82 -6.92 75.03
C ASN A 23 -3.04 -6.04 75.34
N LEU A 24 -2.86 -4.73 75.46
CA LEU A 24 -3.97 -3.79 75.66
C LEU A 24 -4.86 -3.62 74.43
N ALA A 25 -4.29 -3.64 73.22
CA ALA A 25 -5.06 -3.63 71.97
C ALA A 25 -6.07 -4.80 71.91
N HIS A 26 -5.71 -5.94 72.52
CA HIS A 26 -6.52 -7.16 72.57
C HIS A 26 -7.24 -7.37 73.91
N ALA A 27 -7.12 -6.44 74.87
CA ALA A 27 -7.72 -6.58 76.19
C ALA A 27 -9.25 -6.41 76.19
N GLU A 28 -9.89 -6.94 77.24
CA GLU A 28 -11.33 -6.79 77.48
C GLU A 28 -11.74 -5.34 77.73
N PRO A 29 -12.98 -4.94 77.35
CA PRO A 29 -13.42 -3.55 77.36
C PRO A 29 -13.35 -2.85 78.73
N GLU A 30 -13.65 -3.56 79.83
CA GLU A 30 -13.59 -2.99 81.19
C GLU A 30 -12.17 -2.66 81.63
N TYR A 31 -11.22 -3.56 81.33
CA TYR A 31 -9.81 -3.37 81.63
C TYR A 31 -9.19 -2.29 80.75
N PHE A 32 -9.53 -2.28 79.46
CA PHE A 32 -9.13 -1.27 78.52
C PHE A 32 -9.64 0.12 78.94
N GLY A 33 -10.94 0.26 79.17
CA GLY A 33 -11.55 1.53 79.58
C GLY A 33 -11.01 2.07 80.90
N SER A 34 -10.73 1.19 81.87
CA SER A 34 -10.15 1.59 83.16
C SER A 34 -8.69 2.04 83.07
N THR A 35 -7.91 1.46 82.13
CA THR A 35 -6.53 1.85 81.86
C THR A 35 -6.48 3.16 81.06
N VAL A 36 -7.37 3.29 80.07
CA VAL A 36 -7.47 4.44 79.16
C VAL A 36 -7.98 5.71 79.87
N LYS A 37 -8.88 5.60 80.86
CA LYS A 37 -9.29 6.75 81.69
C LYS A 37 -8.15 7.41 82.49
N LYS A 38 -7.05 6.69 82.70
CA LYS A 38 -5.87 7.15 83.48
C LYS A 38 -4.70 7.60 82.58
N LEU A 39 -4.88 7.58 81.26
CA LEU A 39 -3.87 8.03 80.28
C LEU A 39 -3.94 9.55 80.12
N ASN A 40 -2.85 10.25 80.43
CA ASN A 40 -2.78 11.71 80.37
C ASN A 40 -2.18 12.25 79.05
N ASN A 41 -1.17 11.59 78.50
CA ASN A 41 -0.56 11.92 77.20
C ASN A 41 -0.03 10.65 76.56
N PHE A 42 -0.31 10.43 75.27
CA PHE A 42 0.19 9.28 74.52
C PHE A 42 1.03 9.77 73.33
N ASN A 43 2.34 9.84 73.53
CA ASN A 43 3.31 10.18 72.48
C ASN A 43 3.96 8.88 71.99
N PHE A 44 3.84 8.59 70.70
CA PHE A 44 4.38 7.37 70.11
C PHE A 44 5.91 7.44 69.94
N MET A 45 6.59 6.29 70.02
CA MET A 45 8.04 6.14 69.88
C MET A 45 8.54 6.64 68.51
N GLU A 46 9.71 7.26 68.51
CA GLU A 46 10.45 7.59 67.28
C GLU A 46 10.89 6.31 66.55
N ASP A 47 11.11 6.40 65.23
CA ASP A 47 11.49 5.26 64.38
C ASP A 47 12.73 4.53 64.95
N THR A 48 12.55 3.31 65.46
CA THR A 48 13.64 2.41 65.87
C THR A 48 13.86 1.32 64.82
N GLU A 49 15.10 0.88 64.59
CA GLU A 49 15.45 -0.18 63.62
C GLU A 49 14.71 -1.53 63.82
N GLN A 50 14.08 -1.75 64.99
CA GLN A 50 13.40 -2.99 65.34
C GLN A 50 11.86 -2.99 65.15
N PHE A 51 11.28 -1.90 64.63
CA PHE A 51 9.82 -1.78 64.46
C PHE A 51 9.36 -2.26 63.07
N ASP A 52 8.51 -3.29 63.01
CA ASP A 52 8.07 -3.92 61.75
C ASP A 52 6.62 -3.57 61.31
N MET A 53 6.23 -3.96 60.08
CA MET A 53 4.88 -3.73 59.54
C MET A 53 3.76 -4.48 60.28
N HIS A 54 4.05 -5.61 60.94
CA HIS A 54 3.05 -6.36 61.70
C HIS A 54 2.77 -5.71 63.06
N GLN A 55 3.80 -5.14 63.68
CA GLN A 55 3.68 -4.36 64.91
C GLN A 55 2.83 -3.10 64.70
N ALA A 56 2.93 -2.47 63.53
CA ALA A 56 2.10 -1.33 63.16
C ALA A 56 0.57 -1.64 63.18
N ILE A 57 0.16 -2.87 62.88
CA ILE A 57 -1.28 -3.26 62.85
C ILE A 57 -1.89 -3.22 64.26
N ASP A 58 -1.17 -3.74 65.24
CA ASP A 58 -1.65 -3.81 66.63
C ASP A 58 -1.71 -2.40 67.25
N VAL A 59 -0.80 -1.52 66.85
CA VAL A 59 -0.81 -0.10 67.23
C VAL A 59 -2.00 0.64 66.61
N VAL A 60 -2.28 0.43 65.32
CA VAL A 60 -3.45 1.02 64.65
C VAL A 60 -4.74 0.59 65.34
N LYS A 61 -4.89 -0.70 65.66
CA LYS A 61 -6.06 -1.23 66.40
C LYS A 61 -6.21 -0.59 67.78
N PHE A 62 -5.12 -0.40 68.50
CA PHE A 62 -5.12 0.27 69.80
C PHE A 62 -5.61 1.72 69.69
N ILE A 63 -5.07 2.48 68.73
CA ILE A 63 -5.47 3.88 68.46
C ILE A 63 -6.95 3.95 68.07
N GLN A 64 -7.42 3.05 67.20
CA GLN A 64 -8.84 2.97 66.84
C GLN A 64 -9.73 2.71 68.07
N LYS A 65 -9.37 1.75 68.94
CA LYS A 65 -10.13 1.48 70.17
C LYS A 65 -10.15 2.67 71.13
N ILE A 66 -9.07 3.46 71.22
CA ILE A 66 -9.04 4.68 72.04
C ILE A 66 -10.01 5.72 71.48
N ILE A 67 -9.93 6.01 70.18
CA ILE A 67 -10.74 7.06 69.52
C ILE A 67 -12.23 6.72 69.58
N HIS A 68 -12.58 5.43 69.54
CA HIS A 68 -13.97 4.96 69.64
C HIS A 68 -14.48 4.78 71.08
N SER A 69 -13.62 4.93 72.09
CA SER A 69 -14.05 4.87 73.49
C SER A 69 -14.62 6.22 73.92
N GLU A 70 -15.89 6.27 74.34
CA GLU A 70 -16.59 7.49 74.80
C GLU A 70 -16.00 8.08 76.10
N SER A 71 -14.97 7.45 76.67
CA SER A 71 -14.43 7.72 78.00
C SER A 71 -13.28 8.76 78.07
N LEU A 72 -13.00 9.50 76.99
CA LEU A 72 -11.89 10.47 76.95
C LEU A 72 -12.28 11.80 76.30
N GLN A 73 -11.97 12.92 76.97
CA GLN A 73 -11.83 14.23 76.33
C GLN A 73 -10.43 14.30 75.68
N ALA A 74 -10.38 13.98 74.38
CA ALA A 74 -9.29 14.26 73.43
C ALA A 74 -7.84 14.00 73.92
N PRO A 75 -7.34 12.76 73.87
CA PRO A 75 -5.91 12.52 74.01
C PRO A 75 -5.15 13.21 72.86
N ARG A 76 -4.09 13.96 73.16
CA ARG A 76 -3.12 14.40 72.14
C ARG A 76 -2.32 13.18 71.67
N ILE A 77 -2.81 12.52 70.63
CA ILE A 77 -2.11 11.43 69.96
C ILE A 77 -1.19 12.06 68.92
N VAL A 78 0.13 11.96 69.13
CA VAL A 78 1.13 12.38 68.15
C VAL A 78 1.78 11.13 67.57
N VAL A 79 1.56 10.90 66.27
CA VAL A 79 2.15 9.78 65.52
C VAL A 79 3.47 10.24 64.90
N LYS A 80 4.60 9.70 65.38
CA LYS A 80 5.95 10.00 64.86
C LYS A 80 6.52 8.90 63.95
N ASN A 81 5.90 7.73 63.90
CA ASN A 81 6.39 6.58 63.13
C ASN A 81 5.72 6.49 61.75
N ASN A 82 6.54 6.33 60.71
CA ASN A 82 6.09 6.36 59.32
C ASN A 82 5.20 5.15 58.95
N HIS A 83 5.47 3.96 59.47
CA HIS A 83 4.69 2.75 59.19
C HIS A 83 3.30 2.78 59.83
N VAL A 84 3.21 3.26 61.07
CA VAL A 84 1.95 3.47 61.79
C VAL A 84 1.14 4.58 61.13
N GLY A 85 1.78 5.70 60.77
CA GLY A 85 1.15 6.80 60.05
C GLY A 85 0.52 6.35 58.73
N ARG A 86 1.29 5.68 57.86
CA ARG A 86 0.78 5.14 56.58
C ARG A 86 -0.39 4.16 56.76
N ARG A 87 -0.40 3.36 57.83
CA ARG A 87 -1.45 2.38 58.06
C ARG A 87 -2.72 2.99 58.66
N LEU A 88 -2.62 3.98 59.54
CA LEU A 88 -3.74 4.79 60.03
C LEU A 88 -4.41 5.57 58.89
N LEU A 89 -3.63 5.99 57.90
CA LEU A 89 -4.14 6.66 56.71
C LEU A 89 -4.98 5.70 55.84
N LEU A 90 -4.64 4.41 55.79
CA LEU A 90 -5.38 3.39 55.04
C LEU A 90 -6.68 2.91 55.71
N THR A 91 -7.00 3.33 56.95
CA THR A 91 -8.18 2.83 57.67
C THR A 91 -9.49 3.51 57.29
N ALA A 92 -9.46 4.57 56.49
CA ALA A 92 -10.65 5.18 55.93
C ALA A 92 -11.66 5.64 57.02
N ASP A 93 -11.18 6.41 58.02
CA ASP A 93 -11.97 6.83 59.18
C ASP A 93 -11.82 8.34 59.44
N SER A 94 -12.92 9.09 59.28
CA SER A 94 -12.95 10.54 59.41
C SER A 94 -12.65 11.03 60.84
N LYS A 95 -12.99 10.27 61.88
CA LYS A 95 -12.70 10.63 63.28
C LYS A 95 -11.21 10.53 63.58
N VAL A 96 -10.53 9.57 62.96
CA VAL A 96 -9.08 9.41 63.07
C VAL A 96 -8.37 10.60 62.40
N TRP A 97 -8.88 11.03 61.25
CA TRP A 97 -8.31 12.15 60.48
C TRP A 97 -8.52 13.51 61.14
N ASP A 98 -9.67 13.76 61.77
CA ASP A 98 -9.90 15.00 62.52
C ASP A 98 -8.94 15.21 63.69
N VAL A 99 -8.48 14.10 64.29
CA VAL A 99 -7.56 14.10 65.45
C VAL A 99 -6.09 14.14 65.00
N ILE A 100 -5.72 13.41 63.94
CA ILE A 100 -4.32 13.27 63.49
C ILE A 100 -3.92 14.32 62.46
N LEU A 101 -4.83 14.71 61.55
CA LEU A 101 -4.53 15.50 60.35
C LEU A 101 -4.94 16.99 60.46
N LYS A 102 -5.02 17.53 61.68
CA LYS A 102 -5.38 18.94 61.89
C LYS A 102 -4.33 19.95 61.38
N ASN A 103 -3.06 19.53 61.29
CA ASN A 103 -1.90 20.40 60.99
C ASN A 103 -1.02 19.92 59.81
N VAL A 104 -1.52 19.01 58.96
CA VAL A 104 -0.75 18.47 57.82
C VAL A 104 -0.84 19.42 56.61
N SER A 105 0.27 19.64 55.91
CA SER A 105 0.35 20.51 54.72
C SER A 105 -0.33 19.87 53.50
N GLU A 106 -0.78 20.72 52.57
CA GLU A 106 -1.43 20.31 51.31
C GLU A 106 -0.52 19.42 50.45
N GLU A 107 0.78 19.70 50.42
CA GLU A 107 1.80 18.90 49.70
C GLU A 107 1.86 17.44 50.15
N LEU A 108 1.80 17.19 51.47
CA LEU A 108 1.84 15.83 52.01
C LEU A 108 0.55 15.07 51.68
N PHE A 109 -0.60 15.75 51.64
CA PHE A 109 -1.85 15.14 51.20
C PHE A 109 -1.79 14.73 49.73
N GLN A 110 -1.14 15.52 48.86
CA GLN A 110 -0.95 15.15 47.45
C GLN A 110 -0.05 13.91 47.30
N GLU A 111 1.06 13.82 48.05
CA GLU A 111 1.90 12.61 48.09
C GLU A 111 1.14 11.37 48.55
N MET A 112 0.23 11.54 49.53
CA MET A 112 -0.62 10.46 50.01
C MET A 112 -1.65 9.99 48.97
N ILE A 113 -2.26 10.92 48.23
CA ILE A 113 -3.18 10.60 47.11
C ILE A 113 -2.42 9.78 46.06
N ASN A 114 -1.22 10.20 45.70
CA ASN A 114 -0.39 9.48 44.74
C ASN A 114 -0.04 8.06 45.23
N TYR A 115 0.31 7.91 46.53
CA TYR A 115 0.58 6.60 47.13
C TYR A 115 -0.66 5.69 47.16
N TRP A 116 -1.84 6.23 47.45
CA TRP A 116 -3.08 5.44 47.41
C TRP A 116 -3.49 5.09 45.99
N HIS A 117 -3.21 5.95 45.01
CA HIS A 117 -3.39 5.67 43.60
C HIS A 117 -2.51 4.47 43.17
N GLU A 118 -1.22 4.46 43.53
CA GLU A 118 -0.33 3.30 43.31
C GLU A 118 -0.84 2.00 43.96
N LYS A 119 -1.57 2.11 45.07
CA LYS A 119 -2.19 0.98 45.78
C LYS A 119 -3.64 0.71 45.38
N ARG A 120 -4.17 1.42 44.38
CA ARG A 120 -5.56 1.33 43.88
C ARG A 120 -6.63 1.43 44.97
N ASN A 121 -6.39 2.19 46.04
CA ASN A 121 -7.34 2.34 47.14
C ASN A 121 -8.24 3.56 46.94
N GLY A 122 -9.17 3.48 45.98
CA GLY A 122 -10.03 4.60 45.58
C GLY A 122 -10.90 5.16 46.72
N LYS A 123 -11.36 4.29 47.63
CA LYS A 123 -12.16 4.69 48.80
C LYS A 123 -11.40 5.65 49.74
N ALA A 124 -10.13 5.35 50.03
CA ALA A 124 -9.30 6.20 50.88
C ALA A 124 -9.05 7.57 50.24
N ILE A 125 -8.82 7.61 48.92
CA ILE A 125 -8.64 8.86 48.17
C ILE A 125 -9.93 9.70 48.23
N ALA A 126 -11.10 9.10 48.00
CA ALA A 126 -12.39 9.79 47.99
C ALA A 126 -12.74 10.37 49.36
N GLU A 127 -12.43 9.62 50.42
CA GLU A 127 -12.54 10.11 51.77
C GLU A 127 -11.64 11.33 52.00
N ALA A 128 -10.37 11.27 51.60
CA ALA A 128 -9.42 12.35 51.84
C ALA A 128 -9.83 13.62 51.10
N VAL A 129 -10.24 13.50 49.83
CA VAL A 129 -10.75 14.61 49.03
C VAL A 129 -12.02 15.22 49.67
N SER A 130 -12.95 14.38 50.13
CA SER A 130 -14.16 14.85 50.83
C SER A 130 -13.83 15.59 52.14
N PHE A 131 -12.86 15.10 52.92
CA PHE A 131 -12.39 15.75 54.15
C PHE A 131 -11.66 17.08 53.89
N LEU A 132 -10.90 17.18 52.81
CA LEU A 132 -10.19 18.42 52.48
C LEU A 132 -11.14 19.49 51.90
N LYS A 133 -12.17 19.06 51.16
CA LYS A 133 -13.26 19.94 50.72
C LYS A 133 -13.99 20.59 51.90
N THR A 134 -14.22 19.87 53.02
CA THR A 134 -14.84 20.49 54.22
C THR A 134 -13.93 21.52 54.89
N LYS A 135 -12.62 21.51 54.60
CA LYS A 135 -11.64 22.51 55.05
C LYS A 135 -11.37 23.62 54.01
N GLY A 136 -12.03 23.61 52.86
CA GLY A 136 -11.86 24.62 51.80
C GLY A 136 -10.60 24.45 50.95
N ILE A 137 -9.95 23.28 50.99
CA ILE A 137 -8.73 22.97 50.24
C ILE A 137 -9.11 22.13 49.02
N ASN A 138 -8.70 22.55 47.83
CA ASN A 138 -8.95 21.83 46.59
C ASN A 138 -7.64 21.23 46.06
N LEU A 139 -7.56 19.90 45.99
CA LEU A 139 -6.36 19.18 45.53
C LEU A 139 -6.49 18.74 44.07
N ASP A 140 -5.35 18.50 43.43
CA ASP A 140 -5.31 17.94 42.08
C ASP A 140 -5.60 16.43 42.12
N THR A 141 -6.80 16.05 41.68
CA THR A 141 -7.25 14.66 41.61
C THR A 141 -7.18 14.08 40.20
N ASN A 142 -6.49 14.72 39.25
CA ASN A 142 -6.49 14.30 37.86
C ASN A 142 -5.99 12.86 37.68
N GLN A 143 -4.94 12.46 38.41
CA GLN A 143 -4.41 11.07 38.37
C GLN A 143 -5.36 10.05 39.02
N ALA A 144 -6.13 10.44 40.03
CA ALA A 144 -7.09 9.54 40.69
C ALA A 144 -8.43 9.44 39.93
N ALA A 145 -8.68 10.32 38.95
CA ALA A 145 -9.92 10.41 38.21
C ALA A 145 -10.19 9.22 37.27
N GLU A 146 -9.22 8.33 37.08
CA GLU A 146 -9.34 7.09 36.30
C GLU A 146 -9.79 5.90 37.18
N ASN A 147 -9.73 6.03 38.51
CA ASN A 147 -10.07 4.95 39.43
C ASN A 147 -11.60 4.88 39.68
N VAL A 148 -12.23 3.78 39.26
CA VAL A 148 -13.68 3.53 39.39
C VAL A 148 -14.15 3.59 40.85
N ASP A 149 -13.42 2.97 41.79
CA ASP A 149 -13.77 2.95 43.22
C ASP A 149 -13.70 4.34 43.87
N PHE A 150 -12.76 5.17 43.42
CA PHE A 150 -12.64 6.57 43.84
C PHE A 150 -13.85 7.38 43.41
N LEU A 151 -14.24 7.28 42.14
CA LEU A 151 -15.38 8.01 41.58
C LEU A 151 -16.70 7.60 42.24
N ILE A 152 -16.92 6.30 42.44
CA ILE A 152 -18.09 5.77 43.15
C ILE A 152 -18.16 6.32 44.59
N SER A 153 -17.05 6.27 45.31
CA SER A 153 -16.98 6.73 46.71
C SER A 153 -17.18 8.25 46.82
N LEU A 154 -16.74 9.02 45.82
CA LEU A 154 -16.94 10.47 45.77
C LEU A 154 -18.40 10.82 45.45
N LEU A 155 -19.02 10.12 44.50
CA LEU A 155 -20.43 10.30 44.13
C LEU A 155 -21.39 10.06 45.30
N HIS A 156 -21.15 9.01 46.10
CA HIS A 156 -21.95 8.72 47.29
C HIS A 156 -21.86 9.79 48.39
N LYS A 157 -20.85 10.66 48.35
CA LYS A 157 -20.59 11.69 49.38
C LYS A 157 -21.10 13.07 49.02
N ILE A 158 -21.49 13.29 47.76
CA ILE A 158 -22.02 14.57 47.30
C ILE A 158 -23.50 14.67 47.71
N ASN A 159 -23.81 15.56 48.66
CA ASN A 159 -25.16 15.76 49.20
C ASN A 159 -26.07 16.56 48.24
N VAL A 160 -27.36 16.19 48.18
CA VAL A 160 -28.29 16.44 47.06
C VAL A 160 -28.93 17.84 46.96
N ASN A 161 -28.55 18.85 47.76
CA ASN A 161 -29.40 20.05 47.91
C ASN A 161 -28.89 21.39 47.33
N ASP A 162 -27.98 21.42 46.36
CA ASP A 162 -27.51 22.69 45.75
C ASP A 162 -27.43 22.62 44.21
N SER A 163 -27.78 23.71 43.52
CA SER A 163 -27.91 23.73 42.05
C SER A 163 -26.57 23.70 41.31
N THR A 164 -25.50 24.22 41.93
CA THR A 164 -24.11 24.14 41.44
C THR A 164 -23.51 22.74 41.58
N ILE A 165 -24.01 21.95 42.53
CA ILE A 165 -23.61 20.55 42.77
C ILE A 165 -24.15 19.61 41.67
N SER A 166 -25.22 20.00 40.97
CA SER A 166 -25.83 19.21 39.89
C SER A 166 -24.90 19.02 38.68
N GLU A 167 -24.16 20.06 38.27
CA GLU A 167 -23.24 19.98 37.12
C GLU A 167 -21.92 19.25 37.46
N GLU A 168 -21.41 19.42 38.69
CA GLU A 168 -20.28 18.64 39.19
C GLU A 168 -20.63 17.15 39.27
N LYS A 169 -21.85 16.82 39.72
CA LYS A 169 -22.36 15.45 39.75
C LYS A 169 -22.47 14.85 38.34
N LYS A 170 -23.03 15.57 37.36
CA LYS A 170 -23.07 15.11 35.95
C LYS A 170 -21.67 14.83 35.39
N THR A 171 -20.72 15.73 35.66
CA THR A 171 -19.32 15.57 35.22
C THR A 171 -18.66 14.33 35.84
N LEU A 172 -18.92 14.06 37.11
CA LEU A 172 -18.40 12.87 37.80
C LEU A 172 -19.06 11.58 37.31
N VAL A 173 -20.34 11.60 36.97
CA VAL A 173 -21.04 10.46 36.36
C VAL A 173 -20.46 10.16 34.98
N LEU A 174 -20.17 11.18 34.16
CA LEU A 174 -19.50 11.00 32.87
C LEU A 174 -18.08 10.44 33.01
N LYS A 175 -17.33 10.90 34.02
CA LYS A 175 -16.00 10.34 34.34
C LYS A 175 -16.09 8.89 34.81
N LEU A 176 -17.09 8.55 35.62
CA LEU A 176 -17.33 7.17 36.07
C LEU A 176 -17.70 6.26 34.91
N PHE A 177 -18.55 6.75 34.01
CA PHE A 177 -18.91 6.08 32.78
C PHE A 177 -17.65 5.81 31.94
N ALA A 178 -16.85 6.84 31.64
CA ALA A 178 -15.61 6.69 30.88
C ALA A 178 -14.63 5.70 31.55
N ALA A 179 -14.34 5.86 32.83
CA ALA A 179 -13.43 4.98 33.57
C ALA A 179 -13.86 3.50 33.54
N LEU A 180 -15.17 3.23 33.51
CA LEU A 180 -15.70 1.86 33.47
C LEU A 180 -15.46 1.18 32.11
N PHE A 181 -15.60 1.93 31.01
CA PHE A 181 -15.38 1.43 29.65
C PHE A 181 -13.90 1.47 29.23
N ASP A 182 -13.14 2.45 29.71
CA ASP A 182 -11.71 2.63 29.42
C ASP A 182 -10.81 1.69 30.23
N SER A 183 -11.28 1.16 31.36
CA SER A 183 -10.51 0.24 32.23
C SER A 183 -10.08 -1.05 31.52
N ASP A 184 -8.82 -1.45 31.66
CA ASP A 184 -8.31 -2.76 31.23
C ASP A 184 -8.89 -3.91 32.08
N GLU A 185 -9.21 -3.65 33.34
CA GLU A 185 -9.78 -4.64 34.25
C GLU A 185 -11.30 -4.73 34.09
N GLU A 186 -11.85 -5.94 34.25
CA GLU A 186 -13.29 -6.16 34.20
C GLU A 186 -13.97 -5.52 35.43
N PRO A 187 -14.91 -4.58 35.24
CA PRO A 187 -15.61 -3.95 36.35
C PRO A 187 -16.49 -4.95 37.13
N SER A 188 -16.54 -4.79 38.45
CA SER A 188 -17.42 -5.60 39.31
C SER A 188 -18.89 -5.27 39.09
N ASN A 189 -19.80 -6.19 39.41
CA ASN A 189 -21.26 -5.95 39.30
C ASN A 189 -21.72 -4.76 40.14
N ASP A 190 -21.09 -4.53 41.29
CA ASP A 190 -21.39 -3.38 42.16
C ASP A 190 -21.07 -2.04 41.50
N HIS A 191 -20.06 -2.00 40.62
CA HIS A 191 -19.73 -0.80 39.84
C HIS A 191 -20.85 -0.44 38.86
N TYR A 192 -21.42 -1.45 38.18
CA TYR A 192 -22.52 -1.26 37.25
C TYR A 192 -23.82 -0.83 37.95
N GLU A 193 -24.16 -1.45 39.09
CA GLU A 193 -25.34 -1.07 39.88
C GLU A 193 -25.23 0.36 40.42
N THR A 194 -24.02 0.78 40.80
CA THR A 194 -23.77 2.16 41.22
C THR A 194 -23.99 3.13 40.05
N LEU A 195 -23.39 2.87 38.89
CA LEU A 195 -23.56 3.71 37.71
C LEU A 195 -25.03 3.82 37.28
N LYS A 196 -25.76 2.70 37.25
CA LYS A 196 -27.20 2.64 36.97
C LYS A 196 -28.02 3.58 37.85
N SER A 197 -27.70 3.68 39.14
CA SER A 197 -28.43 4.56 40.07
C SER A 197 -28.37 6.05 39.70
N PHE A 198 -27.44 6.43 38.83
CA PHE A 198 -27.22 7.81 38.37
C PHE A 198 -27.59 8.05 36.90
N LEU A 199 -27.92 6.99 36.14
CA LEU A 199 -28.29 7.10 34.73
C LEU A 199 -29.80 7.33 34.58
N SER A 200 -30.18 8.31 33.77
CA SER A 200 -31.56 8.59 33.36
C SER A 200 -31.75 8.30 31.87
N PRO A 201 -33.00 8.12 31.39
CA PRO A 201 -33.29 7.97 29.95
C PRO A 201 -32.76 9.10 29.07
N GLU A 202 -32.61 10.31 29.61
CA GLU A 202 -32.07 11.50 28.92
C GLU A 202 -30.54 11.65 29.05
N PHE A 203 -29.83 10.61 29.51
CA PHE A 203 -28.39 10.68 29.71
C PHE A 203 -27.64 10.76 28.37
N ASP A 204 -27.00 11.89 28.11
CA ASP A 204 -26.07 12.06 26.99
C ASP A 204 -24.68 11.54 27.40
N SER A 205 -24.20 10.50 26.69
CA SER A 205 -22.86 9.95 26.87
C SER A 205 -21.74 10.87 26.36
N GLY A 206 -22.08 12.01 25.74
CA GLY A 206 -21.14 13.01 25.23
C GLY A 206 -20.30 12.49 24.06
N ASN A 207 -20.88 11.59 23.26
CA ASN A 207 -20.20 10.85 22.18
C ASN A 207 -18.95 10.08 22.67
N HIS A 208 -18.98 9.54 23.90
CA HIS A 208 -17.85 8.85 24.49
C HIS A 208 -17.34 7.70 23.60
N PHE A 209 -18.22 6.82 23.13
CA PHE A 209 -17.80 5.69 22.28
C PHE A 209 -17.16 6.14 20.96
N ARG A 210 -17.66 7.23 20.35
CA ARG A 210 -17.03 7.82 19.16
C ARG A 210 -15.60 8.26 19.50
N LYS A 211 -15.42 9.05 20.57
CA LYS A 211 -14.09 9.51 21.02
C LYS A 211 -13.14 8.36 21.39
N LEU A 212 -13.67 7.32 22.04
CA LEU A 212 -12.92 6.12 22.41
C LEU A 212 -12.37 5.42 21.16
N PHE A 213 -13.23 5.22 20.15
CA PHE A 213 -12.86 4.54 18.91
C PHE A 213 -12.12 5.43 17.90
N SER A 214 -12.15 6.76 18.04
CA SER A 214 -11.33 7.71 17.27
C SER A 214 -9.84 7.69 17.68
N SER A 215 -9.51 7.15 18.86
CA SER A 215 -8.13 7.16 19.37
C SER A 215 -7.18 6.31 18.48
N ASN A 216 -5.96 6.81 18.26
CA ASN A 216 -4.91 6.15 17.48
C ASN A 216 -4.21 5.01 18.26
N GLU A 217 -4.51 4.86 19.54
CA GLU A 217 -3.98 3.77 20.36
C GLU A 217 -4.67 2.44 19.95
N GLU A 218 -3.97 1.32 20.08
CA GLU A 218 -4.30 -0.03 19.58
C GLU A 218 -5.65 -0.57 20.11
N THR A 219 -6.75 0.02 19.67
CA THR A 219 -8.10 -0.50 19.86
C THR A 219 -8.33 -1.62 18.85
N ASP A 220 -7.75 -2.79 19.14
CA ASP A 220 -8.02 -3.99 18.35
C ASP A 220 -9.51 -4.36 18.45
N THR A 221 -9.99 -5.05 17.42
CA THR A 221 -11.32 -5.66 17.31
C THR A 221 -11.78 -6.37 18.58
N GLU A 222 -10.87 -7.06 19.30
CA GLU A 222 -11.17 -7.71 20.58
C GLU A 222 -11.58 -6.72 21.67
N ARG A 223 -10.94 -5.55 21.74
CA ARG A 223 -11.28 -4.50 22.71
C ARG A 223 -12.67 -3.93 22.44
N VAL A 224 -13.00 -3.72 21.17
CA VAL A 224 -14.35 -3.26 20.76
C VAL A 224 -15.42 -4.26 21.21
N LEU A 225 -15.17 -5.56 21.02
CA LEU A 225 -16.08 -6.61 21.47
C LEU A 225 -16.21 -6.69 22.99
N ASP A 226 -15.13 -6.45 23.74
CA ASP A 226 -15.18 -6.36 25.20
C ASP A 226 -16.05 -5.18 25.67
N VAL A 227 -15.86 -4.00 25.07
CA VAL A 227 -16.66 -2.80 25.34
C VAL A 227 -18.15 -3.05 25.06
N ALA A 228 -18.49 -3.74 23.96
CA ALA A 228 -19.87 -4.14 23.66
C ALA A 228 -20.47 -5.07 24.72
N ARG A 229 -19.71 -6.06 25.22
CA ARG A 229 -20.17 -6.93 26.32
C ARG A 229 -20.40 -6.16 27.61
N ARG A 230 -19.52 -5.21 27.95
CA ARG A 230 -19.67 -4.34 29.12
C ARG A 230 -20.91 -3.46 28.99
N PHE A 231 -21.19 -2.99 27.77
CA PHE A 231 -22.38 -2.21 27.46
C PHE A 231 -23.64 -3.04 27.67
N ASP A 232 -23.72 -4.25 27.09
CA ASP A 232 -24.86 -5.14 27.29
C ASP A 232 -25.10 -5.47 28.77
N LYS A 233 -24.01 -5.74 29.52
CA LYS A 233 -24.06 -5.98 30.97
C LYS A 233 -24.62 -4.79 31.75
N LEU A 234 -24.33 -3.56 31.35
CA LEU A 234 -24.89 -2.35 31.95
C LEU A 234 -26.38 -2.19 31.63
N ILE A 235 -26.75 -2.32 30.36
CA ILE A 235 -28.14 -2.15 29.90
C ILE A 235 -29.04 -3.25 30.48
N ASP A 236 -28.52 -4.46 30.66
CA ASP A 236 -29.27 -5.59 31.23
C ASP A 236 -29.80 -5.35 32.64
N LEU A 237 -29.18 -4.43 33.39
CA LEU A 237 -29.60 -4.07 34.73
C LEU A 237 -30.87 -3.19 34.77
N PHE A 238 -31.28 -2.56 33.66
CA PHE A 238 -32.46 -1.68 33.59
C PHE A 238 -33.78 -2.46 33.41
N GLN A 239 -34.92 -1.80 33.69
CA GLN A 239 -36.26 -2.37 33.50
C GLN A 239 -36.59 -2.50 31.99
N SER A 240 -37.44 -3.47 31.61
CA SER A 240 -37.70 -3.81 30.20
C SER A 240 -38.22 -2.64 29.33
N GLU A 241 -38.88 -1.64 29.92
CA GLU A 241 -39.42 -0.47 29.22
C GLU A 241 -38.35 0.62 28.98
N GLU A 242 -37.29 0.67 29.79
CA GLU A 242 -36.23 1.70 29.75
C GLU A 242 -34.99 1.24 28.95
N LYS A 243 -34.79 -0.08 28.84
CA LYS A 243 -33.64 -0.69 28.15
C LYS A 243 -33.42 -0.14 26.74
N ASN A 244 -34.47 -0.14 25.93
CA ASN A 244 -34.37 0.26 24.52
C ASN A 244 -34.15 1.77 24.37
N ALA A 245 -34.80 2.59 25.19
CA ALA A 245 -34.65 4.05 25.14
C ALA A 245 -33.24 4.50 25.53
N ILE A 246 -32.66 3.88 26.56
CA ILE A 246 -31.29 4.17 27.00
C ILE A 246 -30.27 3.65 25.97
N ALA A 247 -30.49 2.45 25.42
CA ALA A 247 -29.62 1.90 24.39
C ALA A 247 -29.62 2.77 23.12
N GLU A 248 -30.78 3.21 22.64
CA GLU A 248 -30.90 4.10 21.47
C GLU A 248 -30.21 5.46 21.66
N THR A 249 -30.13 5.96 22.90
CA THR A 249 -29.45 7.24 23.20
C THR A 249 -27.92 7.10 23.25
N MET A 250 -27.40 5.90 23.53
CA MET A 250 -25.96 5.64 23.66
C MET A 250 -25.33 5.01 22.41
N MET A 251 -26.12 4.33 21.58
CA MET A 251 -25.72 3.77 20.29
C MET A 251 -25.78 4.84 19.19
N ILE A 252 -25.31 4.51 17.98
CA ILE A 252 -25.37 5.47 16.86
C ILE A 252 -26.83 5.88 16.59
N SER A 253 -27.09 7.19 16.63
CA SER A 253 -28.38 7.73 16.24
C SER A 253 -28.54 7.78 14.71
N LYS A 254 -29.77 7.95 14.24
CA LYS A 254 -30.06 8.18 12.82
C LYS A 254 -29.33 9.41 12.26
N GLU A 255 -29.20 10.48 13.04
CA GLU A 255 -28.54 11.72 12.60
C GLU A 255 -27.03 11.55 12.49
N ASP A 256 -26.42 10.83 13.43
CA ASP A 256 -24.98 10.51 13.43
C ASP A 256 -24.59 9.61 12.26
N TYR A 257 -25.45 8.64 11.93
CA TYR A 257 -25.31 7.79 10.74
C TYR A 257 -25.29 8.64 9.46
N MET A 258 -26.19 9.62 9.32
CA MET A 258 -26.22 10.49 8.14
C MET A 258 -25.00 11.41 8.03
N SER A 259 -24.49 11.91 9.16
CA SER A 259 -23.21 12.64 9.16
C SER A 259 -22.07 11.75 8.68
N THR A 260 -22.03 10.51 9.16
CA THR A 260 -21.01 9.50 8.80
C THR A 260 -21.05 9.15 7.31
N ILE A 261 -22.24 8.97 6.72
CA ILE A 261 -22.38 8.77 5.27
C ILE A 261 -21.72 9.91 4.50
N ASN A 262 -21.97 11.16 4.89
CA ASN A 262 -21.45 12.32 4.17
C ASN A 262 -19.92 12.33 4.14
N GLU A 263 -19.26 11.93 5.22
CA GLU A 263 -17.80 11.81 5.30
C GLU A 263 -17.25 10.68 4.42
N LEU A 264 -18.03 9.62 4.18
CA LEU A 264 -17.65 8.44 3.37
C LEU A 264 -18.00 8.58 1.88
N ARG A 265 -18.64 9.68 1.46
CA ARG A 265 -19.10 9.91 0.07
C ARG A 265 -17.99 9.84 -0.98
N PHE A 266 -16.74 10.09 -0.59
CA PHE A 266 -15.61 10.09 -1.53
C PHE A 266 -15.33 8.72 -2.17
N LEU A 267 -15.83 7.63 -1.57
CA LEU A 267 -15.75 6.27 -2.09
C LEU A 267 -16.99 5.84 -2.88
N GLU A 268 -18.06 6.65 -2.92
CA GLU A 268 -19.25 6.27 -3.69
C GLU A 268 -18.99 6.22 -5.19
N LEU A 269 -18.05 7.04 -5.68
CA LEU A 269 -17.59 7.00 -7.06
C LEU A 269 -16.94 5.65 -7.40
N ASP A 270 -16.21 5.05 -6.44
CA ASP A 270 -15.57 3.75 -6.63
C ASP A 270 -16.62 2.64 -6.84
N VAL A 271 -17.68 2.60 -6.02
CA VAL A 271 -18.79 1.67 -6.20
C VAL A 271 -19.55 1.96 -7.49
N LEU A 272 -19.78 3.22 -7.82
CA LEU A 272 -20.45 3.59 -9.06
C LEU A 272 -19.68 3.06 -10.28
N ALA A 273 -18.35 3.13 -10.28
CA ALA A 273 -17.54 2.67 -11.39
C ALA A 273 -17.41 1.14 -11.45
N SER A 274 -17.29 0.44 -10.31
CA SER A 274 -17.03 -1.02 -10.29
C SER A 274 -18.30 -1.89 -10.27
N SER A 275 -19.43 -1.36 -9.78
CA SER A 275 -20.69 -2.11 -9.62
C SER A 275 -21.32 -2.52 -10.96
N GLN A 276 -21.65 -3.82 -11.06
CA GLN A 276 -22.46 -4.39 -12.15
C GLN A 276 -23.97 -4.15 -11.95
N VAL A 277 -24.43 -3.95 -10.71
CA VAL A 277 -25.84 -3.74 -10.36
C VAL A 277 -26.06 -2.26 -10.09
N SER A 278 -26.21 -1.47 -11.14
CA SER A 278 -26.31 -0.02 -10.98
C SER A 278 -27.70 0.43 -10.56
N THR A 279 -27.87 0.68 -9.28
CA THR A 279 -28.89 1.61 -8.79
C THR A 279 -28.21 2.95 -8.57
N LEU A 280 -28.54 3.95 -9.40
CA LEU A 280 -27.88 5.26 -9.38
C LEU A 280 -28.63 6.23 -8.47
N MET A 281 -27.96 6.70 -7.42
CA MET A 281 -28.44 7.83 -6.63
C MET A 281 -28.00 9.16 -7.26
N TYR A 282 -28.97 9.96 -7.67
CA TYR A 282 -28.78 11.24 -8.34
C TYR A 282 -28.13 12.33 -7.44
N GLU A 283 -28.51 12.39 -6.16
CA GLU A 283 -28.13 13.48 -5.25
C GLU A 283 -26.66 13.46 -4.82
N VAL A 284 -26.07 12.27 -4.68
CA VAL A 284 -24.69 12.11 -4.17
C VAL A 284 -23.66 12.72 -5.12
N PHE A 285 -23.93 12.67 -6.42
CA PHE A 285 -23.00 13.18 -7.45
C PHE A 285 -23.37 14.59 -7.95
N SER A 286 -24.37 15.25 -7.37
CA SER A 286 -24.75 16.65 -7.69
C SER A 286 -23.77 17.69 -7.13
N HIS A 287 -22.85 17.27 -6.26
CA HIS A 287 -21.94 18.17 -5.55
C HIS A 287 -20.49 17.71 -5.73
N PRO A 288 -19.50 18.63 -5.68
CA PRO A 288 -18.09 18.28 -5.66
C PRO A 288 -17.74 17.32 -4.51
N ILE A 289 -16.81 16.40 -4.77
CA ILE A 289 -16.35 15.43 -3.78
C ILE A 289 -14.94 15.80 -3.36
N VAL A 290 -14.73 15.99 -2.06
CA VAL A 290 -13.40 16.17 -1.49
C VAL A 290 -12.74 14.79 -1.37
N GLN A 291 -11.60 14.62 -2.03
CA GLN A 291 -10.84 13.38 -1.97
C GLN A 291 -9.90 13.42 -0.77
N LEU A 292 -9.87 12.34 0.02
CA LEU A 292 -8.98 12.16 1.15
C LEU A 292 -7.73 11.39 0.75
N ASP A 293 -6.62 11.64 1.45
CA ASP A 293 -5.40 10.84 1.29
C ASP A 293 -5.55 9.44 1.88
N GLU A 294 -4.61 8.53 1.59
CA GLU A 294 -4.65 7.14 2.05
C GLU A 294 -4.69 7.05 3.59
N SER A 295 -3.90 7.86 4.28
CA SER A 295 -3.78 7.80 5.74
C SER A 295 -5.03 8.30 6.46
N GLU A 296 -5.58 9.42 6.00
CA GLU A 296 -6.81 10.01 6.51
C GLU A 296 -8.01 9.10 6.22
N ALA A 297 -8.11 8.58 4.99
CA ALA A 297 -9.19 7.68 4.60
C ALA A 297 -9.19 6.37 5.42
N VAL A 298 -8.01 5.74 5.60
CA VAL A 298 -7.88 4.53 6.42
C VAL A 298 -8.28 4.80 7.87
N GLN A 299 -7.84 5.93 8.43
CA GLN A 299 -8.12 6.25 9.82
C GLN A 299 -9.61 6.48 10.09
N ILE A 300 -10.28 7.24 9.22
CA ILE A 300 -11.72 7.49 9.32
C ILE A 300 -12.52 6.17 9.19
N ILE A 301 -12.12 5.29 8.27
CA ILE A 301 -12.79 4.00 8.08
C ILE A 301 -12.54 3.04 9.24
N LYS A 302 -11.37 3.09 9.88
CA LYS A 302 -11.10 2.36 11.13
C LYS A 302 -12.01 2.84 12.25
N GLU A 303 -12.13 4.16 12.46
CA GLU A 303 -13.05 4.74 13.45
C GLU A 303 -14.48 4.24 13.22
N PHE A 304 -15.02 4.43 12.02
CA PHE A 304 -16.39 4.03 11.72
C PHE A 304 -16.60 2.51 11.71
N GLY A 305 -15.58 1.75 11.32
CA GLY A 305 -15.60 0.28 11.37
C GLY A 305 -15.68 -0.24 12.81
N ARG A 306 -14.90 0.34 13.73
CA ARG A 306 -14.96 0.02 15.17
C ARG A 306 -16.34 0.37 15.74
N ILE A 307 -16.90 1.53 15.38
CA ILE A 307 -18.23 1.93 15.82
C ILE A 307 -19.30 0.98 15.28
N ALA A 308 -19.23 0.59 14.00
CA ALA A 308 -20.16 -0.38 13.41
C ALA A 308 -20.09 -1.74 14.13
N LEU A 309 -18.88 -2.23 14.40
CA LEU A 309 -18.67 -3.48 15.12
C LEU A 309 -19.24 -3.42 16.54
N PHE A 310 -19.03 -2.31 17.27
CA PHE A 310 -19.62 -2.09 18.60
C PHE A 310 -21.14 -2.18 18.57
N ASN A 311 -21.78 -1.45 17.64
CA ASN A 311 -23.24 -1.43 17.54
C ASN A 311 -23.83 -2.80 17.19
N LEU A 312 -23.17 -3.56 16.30
CA LEU A 312 -23.62 -4.90 15.89
C LEU A 312 -23.32 -6.00 16.92
N ALA A 313 -22.29 -5.81 17.74
CA ALA A 313 -21.94 -6.78 18.77
C ALA A 313 -22.89 -6.75 19.97
N SER A 314 -23.59 -5.63 20.19
CA SER A 314 -24.58 -5.48 21.25
C SER A 314 -25.87 -6.25 20.96
N HIS A 315 -26.47 -6.84 21.99
CA HIS A 315 -27.81 -7.47 21.91
C HIS A 315 -28.95 -6.50 21.59
N TYR A 316 -28.71 -5.19 21.69
CA TYR A 316 -29.71 -4.13 21.50
C TYR A 316 -29.64 -3.49 20.10
N HIS A 317 -28.99 -4.13 19.13
CA HIS A 317 -28.89 -3.59 17.78
C HIS A 317 -30.26 -3.50 17.07
N SER A 318 -30.40 -2.49 16.20
CA SER A 318 -31.60 -2.24 15.40
C SER A 318 -31.29 -2.42 13.91
N ASN A 319 -32.34 -2.40 13.07
CA ASN A 319 -32.17 -2.47 11.61
C ASN A 319 -31.25 -1.37 11.05
N ILE A 320 -31.16 -0.20 11.70
CA ILE A 320 -30.26 0.89 11.27
C ILE A 320 -28.79 0.46 11.45
N HIS A 321 -28.48 -0.26 12.53
CA HIS A 321 -27.13 -0.77 12.78
C HIS A 321 -26.75 -1.87 11.79
N ASP A 322 -27.69 -2.74 11.40
CA ASP A 322 -27.49 -3.73 10.33
C ASP A 322 -27.21 -3.05 8.97
N VAL A 323 -27.99 -2.01 8.62
CA VAL A 323 -27.78 -1.20 7.41
C VAL A 323 -26.41 -0.54 7.42
N PHE A 324 -25.99 0.03 8.55
CA PHE A 324 -24.64 0.60 8.72
C PHE A 324 -23.54 -0.44 8.59
N GLY A 325 -23.74 -1.65 9.14
CA GLY A 325 -22.84 -2.78 8.95
C GLY A 325 -22.63 -3.15 7.48
N TRP A 326 -23.72 -3.31 6.73
CA TRP A 326 -23.67 -3.57 5.28
C TRP A 326 -22.93 -2.48 4.51
N GLN A 327 -23.20 -1.21 4.84
CA GLN A 327 -22.49 -0.09 4.25
C GLN A 327 -20.99 -0.17 4.52
N MET A 328 -20.59 -0.40 5.78
CA MET A 328 -19.18 -0.45 6.16
C MET A 328 -18.44 -1.60 5.47
N ILE A 329 -19.09 -2.75 5.24
CA ILE A 329 -18.51 -3.83 4.42
C ILE A 329 -18.23 -3.35 2.99
N GLY A 330 -19.16 -2.61 2.39
CA GLY A 330 -18.99 -2.01 1.07
C GLY A 330 -17.88 -0.96 1.04
N VAL A 331 -17.83 -0.08 2.05
CA VAL A 331 -16.80 0.96 2.21
C VAL A 331 -15.41 0.35 2.37
N ILE A 332 -15.25 -0.69 3.21
CA ILE A 332 -13.97 -1.39 3.38
C ILE A 332 -13.56 -2.10 2.07
N SER A 333 -14.53 -2.60 1.29
CA SER A 333 -14.23 -3.18 -0.03
C SER A 333 -13.83 -2.10 -1.05
N ALA A 334 -14.47 -0.93 -1.03
CA ALA A 334 -14.13 0.17 -1.91
C ALA A 334 -12.74 0.77 -1.62
N ILE A 335 -12.34 0.89 -0.35
CA ILE A 335 -10.98 1.34 0.00
C ILE A 335 -9.91 0.32 -0.41
N GLU A 336 -10.21 -0.99 -0.27
CA GLU A 336 -9.36 -2.07 -0.77
C GLU A 336 -9.16 -1.98 -2.30
N GLU A 337 -10.22 -1.67 -3.04
CA GLU A 337 -10.16 -1.47 -4.49
C GLU A 337 -9.43 -0.16 -4.88
N ARG A 338 -9.59 0.91 -4.11
CA ARG A 338 -8.99 2.22 -4.37
C ARG A 338 -7.48 2.22 -4.18
N TYR A 339 -7.00 1.57 -3.12
CA TYR A 339 -5.55 1.44 -2.81
C TYR A 339 -5.04 0.03 -3.11
N CYS A 340 -5.46 -0.54 -4.24
CA CYS A 340 -5.26 -1.95 -4.60
C CYS A 340 -3.80 -2.38 -4.81
N LEU A 341 -2.82 -1.47 -4.82
CA LEU A 341 -1.39 -1.82 -4.91
C LEU A 341 -0.82 -2.38 -3.60
N LYS A 342 -1.52 -2.18 -2.48
CA LYS A 342 -1.15 -2.70 -1.17
C LYS A 342 -2.22 -3.67 -0.65
N PRO A 343 -1.84 -4.69 0.14
CA PRO A 343 -2.84 -5.52 0.79
C PRO A 343 -3.62 -4.68 1.82
N LEU A 344 -4.92 -4.97 1.96
CA LEU A 344 -5.76 -4.33 2.97
C LEU A 344 -5.13 -4.47 4.35
N ASP A 345 -5.15 -3.37 5.11
CA ASP A 345 -4.70 -3.31 6.50
C ASP A 345 -5.31 -4.45 7.34
N ASN A 346 -4.49 -5.04 8.22
CA ASN A 346 -4.92 -6.22 8.99
C ASN A 346 -6.11 -5.92 9.90
N GLU A 347 -6.18 -4.72 10.48
CA GLU A 347 -7.28 -4.32 11.35
C GLU A 347 -8.56 -4.14 10.54
N LEU A 348 -8.51 -3.45 9.39
CA LEU A 348 -9.66 -3.31 8.50
C LEU A 348 -10.16 -4.67 7.99
N ARG A 349 -9.25 -5.61 7.71
CA ARG A 349 -9.62 -6.98 7.36
C ARG A 349 -10.34 -7.69 8.50
N ASN A 350 -9.81 -7.62 9.72
CA ASN A 350 -10.45 -8.21 10.90
C ASN A 350 -11.81 -7.58 11.18
N LEU A 351 -11.93 -6.25 11.09
CA LEU A 351 -13.19 -5.52 11.24
C LEU A 351 -14.22 -5.99 10.22
N LYS A 352 -13.86 -6.07 8.94
CA LYS A 352 -14.73 -6.57 7.87
C LYS A 352 -15.23 -7.98 8.16
N ASP A 353 -14.33 -8.90 8.47
CA ASP A 353 -14.67 -10.31 8.76
C ASP A 353 -15.61 -10.42 9.97
N GLU A 354 -15.42 -9.58 10.99
CA GLU A 354 -16.18 -9.68 12.24
C GLU A 354 -17.54 -8.98 12.16
N ILE A 355 -17.66 -7.92 11.37
CA ILE A 355 -18.93 -7.30 10.95
C ILE A 355 -19.72 -8.27 10.07
N GLU A 356 -19.10 -8.88 9.04
CA GLU A 356 -19.78 -9.83 8.13
C GLU A 356 -20.41 -11.02 8.86
N LYS A 357 -19.83 -11.47 9.97
CA LYS A 357 -20.39 -12.55 10.81
C LYS A 357 -21.62 -12.14 11.61
N ARG A 358 -21.81 -10.85 11.89
CA ARG A 358 -22.83 -10.34 12.83
C ARG A 358 -24.01 -9.67 12.15
N VAL A 359 -23.83 -9.14 10.94
CA VAL A 359 -24.90 -8.46 10.21
C VAL A 359 -25.96 -9.45 9.73
N SER A 360 -27.24 -9.09 9.91
CA SER A 360 -28.38 -9.91 9.49
C SER A 360 -28.79 -9.69 8.01
N ARG A 361 -29.48 -10.68 7.42
CA ARG A 361 -29.97 -10.69 6.03
C ARG A 361 -31.49 -10.90 5.98
N THR A 362 -32.25 -10.03 6.65
CA THR A 362 -33.72 -10.11 6.73
C THR A 362 -34.40 -9.24 5.67
N ASP A 363 -35.62 -9.62 5.26
CA ASP A 363 -36.46 -8.84 4.33
C ASP A 363 -36.82 -7.45 4.90
N ASP A 364 -36.81 -7.29 6.23
CA ASP A 364 -37.06 -6.01 6.89
C ASP A 364 -35.91 -5.00 6.71
N ILE A 365 -34.66 -5.46 6.53
CA ILE A 365 -33.52 -4.60 6.17
C ILE A 365 -33.70 -4.05 4.76
N GLN A 366 -34.27 -4.85 3.84
CA GLN A 366 -34.57 -4.41 2.48
C GLN A 366 -35.58 -3.26 2.48
N ARG A 367 -36.59 -3.31 3.38
CA ARG A 367 -37.57 -2.23 3.55
C ARG A 367 -36.97 -0.95 4.14
N VAL A 368 -36.09 -1.07 5.13
CA VAL A 368 -35.42 0.10 5.74
C VAL A 368 -34.40 0.73 4.79
N SER A 369 -33.70 -0.07 3.99
CA SER A 369 -32.77 0.41 2.95
C SER A 369 -33.48 1.09 1.77
N ALA A 370 -34.76 0.74 1.53
CA ALA A 370 -35.60 1.37 0.52
C ALA A 370 -36.12 2.77 0.92
N ASP A 371 -36.03 3.15 2.21
CA ASP A 371 -36.26 4.54 2.62
C ASP A 371 -35.11 5.40 2.09
N HIS A 372 -35.41 6.35 1.19
CA HIS A 372 -34.45 7.24 0.50
C HIS A 372 -33.46 7.95 1.44
N LYS A 373 -33.80 8.04 2.74
CA LYS A 373 -32.93 8.61 3.75
C LYS A 373 -31.73 7.72 4.12
N PHE A 374 -31.76 6.41 3.89
CA PHE A 374 -30.71 5.47 4.32
C PHE A 374 -30.00 4.77 3.15
N SER A 375 -30.49 4.98 1.94
CA SER A 375 -29.96 4.36 0.74
C SER A 375 -28.54 4.85 0.44
N SER A 376 -27.61 3.91 0.23
CA SER A 376 -26.27 4.19 -0.28
C SER A 376 -25.92 3.20 -1.39
N ASN A 377 -25.10 3.65 -2.34
CA ASN A 377 -24.60 2.80 -3.44
C ASN A 377 -23.88 1.55 -2.91
N PHE A 378 -23.19 1.63 -1.75
CA PHE A 378 -22.50 0.51 -1.11
C PHE A 378 -23.45 -0.65 -0.76
N ILE A 379 -24.67 -0.33 -0.34
CA ILE A 379 -25.67 -1.32 0.11
C ILE A 379 -26.40 -1.92 -1.09
N ASN A 380 -26.79 -1.07 -2.04
CA ASN A 380 -27.55 -1.47 -3.22
C ASN A 380 -26.78 -2.48 -4.08
N ASP A 381 -25.46 -2.29 -4.24
CA ASP A 381 -24.60 -3.21 -4.98
C ASP A 381 -24.51 -4.60 -4.32
N LYS A 382 -24.32 -4.64 -2.99
CA LYS A 382 -24.16 -5.88 -2.21
C LYS A 382 -25.46 -6.68 -2.04
N LEU A 383 -26.60 -6.01 -1.85
CA LEU A 383 -27.90 -6.66 -1.68
C LEU A 383 -28.61 -6.93 -3.01
N GLY A 384 -28.04 -6.49 -4.14
CA GLY A 384 -28.64 -6.65 -5.47
C GLY A 384 -29.95 -5.89 -5.65
N TYR A 385 -30.20 -4.88 -4.80
CA TYR A 385 -31.49 -4.20 -4.72
C TYR A 385 -31.55 -2.98 -5.63
N SER A 386 -32.66 -2.89 -6.37
CA SER A 386 -33.16 -1.65 -6.96
C SER A 386 -34.35 -1.23 -6.10
N PRO A 387 -34.41 0.00 -5.57
CA PRO A 387 -35.68 0.59 -5.21
C PRO A 387 -36.61 0.43 -6.42
N GLU A 388 -37.83 -0.05 -6.19
CA GLU A 388 -38.93 0.24 -7.11
C GLU A 388 -39.00 1.77 -7.17
N GLN A 389 -38.51 2.37 -8.26
CA GLN A 389 -38.33 3.80 -8.44
C GLN A 389 -39.68 4.52 -8.63
N GLU A 390 -40.68 4.26 -7.79
CA GLU A 390 -42.03 4.81 -7.95
C GLU A 390 -42.22 6.23 -7.36
N SER A 391 -41.26 6.76 -6.57
CA SER A 391 -41.37 8.14 -6.06
C SER A 391 -40.26 9.07 -6.56
N SER A 392 -40.61 9.81 -7.61
CA SER A 392 -40.07 11.12 -8.03
C SER A 392 -38.60 11.40 -7.69
N LEU A 393 -37.70 11.09 -8.61
CA LEU A 393 -36.42 11.78 -8.70
C LEU A 393 -36.70 13.30 -8.81
N HIS A 394 -36.42 14.07 -7.76
CA HIS A 394 -36.52 15.53 -7.77
C HIS A 394 -35.33 16.11 -8.54
N PHE A 395 -35.38 16.03 -9.88
CA PHE A 395 -34.54 16.88 -10.73
C PHE A 395 -35.13 18.30 -10.68
N GLU A 396 -34.29 19.33 -10.53
CA GLU A 396 -34.72 20.74 -10.53
C GLU A 396 -35.48 21.14 -11.81
N THR A 397 -35.38 20.33 -12.87
CA THR A 397 -36.00 20.54 -14.19
C THR A 397 -37.02 19.48 -14.61
N VAL A 398 -37.33 18.43 -13.82
CA VAL A 398 -38.47 17.55 -14.13
C VAL A 398 -39.76 18.28 -13.76
N GLY A 399 -40.08 19.27 -14.59
CA GLY A 399 -41.30 20.04 -14.49
C GLY A 399 -42.44 19.22 -15.04
N ASN A 400 -43.21 18.54 -14.19
CA ASN A 400 -44.63 18.19 -14.37
C ASN A 400 -45.12 17.71 -15.78
N LYS A 401 -44.26 17.15 -16.65
CA LYS A 401 -44.65 16.61 -17.96
C LYS A 401 -44.61 15.07 -17.91
N GLU A 402 -45.69 14.41 -18.34
CA GLU A 402 -45.78 12.94 -18.44
C GLU A 402 -44.71 12.32 -19.36
N GLU A 403 -44.24 13.09 -20.35
CA GLU A 403 -43.20 12.69 -21.30
C GLU A 403 -41.86 12.40 -20.60
N ASP A 404 -41.45 13.23 -19.64
CA ASP A 404 -40.18 13.06 -18.90
C ASP A 404 -40.21 11.83 -17.97
N LYS A 405 -41.39 11.49 -17.40
CA LYS A 405 -41.56 10.28 -16.59
C LYS A 405 -41.45 9.02 -17.44
N THR A 406 -42.09 9.02 -18.60
CA THR A 406 -42.05 7.90 -19.55
C THR A 406 -40.63 7.65 -20.08
N ALA A 407 -39.88 8.73 -20.38
CA ALA A 407 -38.48 8.63 -20.77
C ALA A 407 -37.60 8.05 -19.65
N MET A 408 -37.84 8.44 -18.40
CA MET A 408 -37.11 7.92 -17.24
C MET A 408 -37.41 6.45 -16.94
N GLU A 409 -38.66 6.02 -17.08
CA GLU A 409 -39.05 4.60 -17.00
C GLU A 409 -38.35 3.76 -18.07
N PHE A 410 -38.25 4.27 -19.30
CA PHE A 410 -37.50 3.63 -20.38
C PHE A 410 -36.00 3.53 -20.06
N ILE A 411 -35.37 4.65 -19.65
CA ILE A 411 -33.94 4.71 -19.32
C ILE A 411 -33.58 3.74 -18.19
N CYS A 412 -34.40 3.64 -17.15
CA CYS A 412 -34.13 2.81 -15.97
C CYS A 412 -34.66 1.37 -16.11
N SER A 413 -35.24 1.00 -17.26
CA SER A 413 -35.82 -0.33 -17.48
C SER A 413 -34.77 -1.43 -17.35
N LYS A 414 -35.07 -2.41 -16.48
CA LYS A 414 -34.22 -3.60 -16.26
C LYS A 414 -34.67 -4.82 -17.07
N THR A 415 -35.74 -4.71 -17.85
CA THR A 415 -36.37 -5.86 -18.52
C THR A 415 -35.61 -6.34 -19.76
N TYR A 416 -34.72 -5.51 -20.31
CA TYR A 416 -33.97 -5.82 -21.53
C TYR A 416 -32.57 -6.36 -21.21
N GLU A 417 -32.16 -7.36 -21.99
CA GLU A 417 -30.76 -7.79 -22.08
C GLU A 417 -29.87 -6.59 -22.51
N PRO A 418 -28.60 -6.49 -22.08
CA PRO A 418 -27.79 -5.29 -22.31
C PRO A 418 -27.69 -4.83 -23.76
N LEU A 419 -27.57 -5.77 -24.71
CA LEU A 419 -27.50 -5.47 -26.13
C LEU A 419 -28.84 -4.96 -26.68
N GLU A 420 -29.95 -5.61 -26.31
CA GLU A 420 -31.31 -5.23 -26.71
C GLU A 420 -31.67 -3.83 -26.19
N TYR A 421 -31.26 -3.51 -24.95
CA TYR A 421 -31.42 -2.18 -24.38
C TYR A 421 -30.73 -1.11 -25.24
N MET A 422 -29.47 -1.33 -25.60
CA MET A 422 -28.70 -0.36 -26.37
C MET A 422 -29.25 -0.15 -27.77
N GLU A 423 -29.72 -1.22 -28.44
CA GLU A 423 -30.32 -1.15 -29.77
C GLU A 423 -31.64 -0.35 -29.75
N LYS A 424 -32.52 -0.61 -28.76
CA LYS A 424 -33.75 0.18 -28.56
C LYS A 424 -33.47 1.63 -28.25
N PHE A 425 -32.41 1.90 -27.48
CA PHE A 425 -31.99 3.27 -27.20
C PHE A 425 -31.53 3.98 -28.48
N TYR A 426 -30.75 3.29 -29.32
CA TYR A 426 -30.33 3.81 -30.62
C TYR A 426 -31.54 4.13 -31.52
N GLU A 427 -32.51 3.23 -31.62
CA GLU A 427 -33.75 3.47 -32.37
C GLU A 427 -34.51 4.72 -31.88
N ALA A 428 -34.61 4.89 -30.56
CA ALA A 428 -35.23 6.07 -29.95
C ALA A 428 -34.47 7.38 -30.24
N THR A 429 -33.13 7.33 -30.31
CA THR A 429 -32.35 8.52 -30.71
C THR A 429 -32.57 8.91 -32.18
N GLN A 430 -32.89 7.95 -33.05
CA GLN A 430 -33.19 8.21 -34.47
C GLN A 430 -34.62 8.74 -34.68
N SER A 431 -35.57 8.43 -33.79
CA SER A 431 -36.97 8.87 -33.90
C SER A 431 -37.19 10.35 -33.53
N GLY A 432 -36.18 11.04 -32.99
CA GLY A 432 -36.26 12.45 -32.62
C GLY A 432 -36.74 12.72 -31.19
N ASP A 433 -37.00 11.68 -30.40
CA ASP A 433 -37.32 11.74 -28.97
C ASP A 433 -35.99 11.88 -28.18
N SER A 434 -35.37 13.06 -28.23
CA SER A 434 -33.93 13.18 -27.97
C SER A 434 -33.54 13.19 -26.48
N CYS A 435 -32.69 12.23 -26.07
CA CYS A 435 -31.70 12.40 -25.02
C CYS A 435 -30.31 12.48 -25.67
N PRO A 436 -29.52 13.56 -25.50
CA PRO A 436 -28.18 13.66 -26.08
C PRO A 436 -27.24 12.64 -25.41
N LEU A 437 -26.90 11.57 -26.14
CA LEU A 437 -25.82 10.66 -25.76
C LEU A 437 -24.46 11.25 -26.15
N PHE A 438 -23.43 10.83 -25.41
CA PHE A 438 -22.03 11.20 -25.58
C PHE A 438 -21.72 12.69 -25.38
N GLN A 439 -22.69 13.47 -24.92
CA GLN A 439 -22.50 14.87 -24.53
C GLN A 439 -22.48 15.00 -23.00
N PHE A 440 -21.51 15.75 -22.50
CA PHE A 440 -21.45 16.08 -21.09
C PHE A 440 -22.45 17.18 -20.75
N ASP A 441 -23.57 16.78 -20.15
CA ASP A 441 -24.52 17.74 -19.62
C ASP A 441 -24.02 18.28 -18.27
N GLN A 442 -23.63 19.55 -18.25
CA GLN A 442 -23.32 20.28 -17.01
C GLN A 442 -24.59 20.74 -16.28
N SER A 443 -25.75 20.69 -16.94
CA SER A 443 -27.04 20.93 -16.29
C SER A 443 -27.45 19.71 -15.48
N ASN A 444 -28.18 19.92 -14.38
CA ASN A 444 -28.60 18.86 -13.47
C ASN A 444 -29.81 18.07 -14.05
N ASN A 445 -29.79 17.76 -15.35
CA ASN A 445 -30.88 17.06 -16.04
C ASN A 445 -30.66 15.54 -16.05
N TYR A 446 -31.65 14.74 -16.44
CA TYR A 446 -31.54 13.29 -16.48
C TYR A 446 -30.60 12.72 -17.56
N HIS A 447 -30.10 13.56 -18.47
CA HIS A 447 -29.26 13.11 -19.59
C HIS A 447 -27.93 12.48 -19.15
N TRP A 448 -27.33 12.95 -18.04
CA TRP A 448 -26.11 12.32 -17.51
C TRP A 448 -26.37 10.89 -17.02
N LEU A 449 -27.57 10.64 -16.48
CA LEU A 449 -27.98 9.33 -15.99
C LEU A 449 -28.12 8.35 -17.14
N ALA A 450 -28.76 8.79 -18.24
CA ALA A 450 -28.87 8.01 -19.46
C ALA A 450 -27.49 7.62 -20.03
N ASN A 451 -26.56 8.58 -20.07
CA ASN A 451 -25.18 8.32 -20.53
C ASN A 451 -24.46 7.27 -19.67
N LEU A 452 -24.56 7.36 -18.34
CA LEU A 452 -23.94 6.38 -17.45
C LEU A 452 -24.57 4.99 -17.55
N ILE A 453 -25.89 4.89 -17.62
CA ILE A 453 -26.59 3.61 -17.77
C ILE A 453 -26.22 2.98 -19.12
N PHE A 454 -26.23 3.75 -20.20
CA PHE A 454 -25.80 3.29 -21.52
C PHE A 454 -24.37 2.75 -21.47
N ALA A 455 -23.43 3.51 -20.90
CA ALA A 455 -22.04 3.09 -20.78
C ALA A 455 -21.87 1.81 -19.94
N LYS A 456 -22.62 1.65 -18.85
CA LYS A 456 -22.63 0.41 -18.05
C LYS A 456 -23.19 -0.78 -18.81
N LYS A 457 -24.31 -0.61 -19.51
CA LYS A 457 -24.88 -1.66 -20.39
C LYS A 457 -23.91 -2.02 -21.52
N PHE A 458 -23.16 -1.04 -22.02
CA PHE A 458 -22.13 -1.27 -23.03
C PHE A 458 -20.96 -2.10 -22.49
N ILE A 459 -20.46 -1.80 -21.29
CA ILE A 459 -19.45 -2.66 -20.64
C ILE A 459 -19.98 -4.11 -20.47
N GLN A 460 -21.23 -4.26 -20.03
CA GLN A 460 -21.85 -5.59 -19.85
C GLN A 460 -21.98 -6.36 -21.18
N CYS A 461 -22.31 -5.66 -22.27
CA CYS A 461 -22.32 -6.20 -23.63
C CYS A 461 -20.91 -6.66 -24.06
N GLY A 462 -19.90 -5.83 -23.79
CA GLY A 462 -18.50 -6.12 -24.07
C GLY A 462 -18.29 -6.56 -25.52
N LYS A 463 -17.73 -7.77 -25.71
CA LYS A 463 -17.38 -8.31 -27.03
C LYS A 463 -18.57 -8.58 -27.97
N GLN A 464 -19.79 -8.67 -27.43
CA GLN A 464 -20.97 -8.99 -28.23
C GLN A 464 -21.26 -7.89 -29.27
N ILE A 465 -20.85 -6.64 -29.01
CA ILE A 465 -21.06 -5.50 -29.92
C ILE A 465 -20.45 -5.73 -31.30
N PHE A 466 -19.34 -6.48 -31.39
CA PHE A 466 -18.66 -6.76 -32.66
C PHE A 466 -19.44 -7.74 -33.55
N SER A 467 -20.36 -8.51 -32.99
CA SER A 467 -21.14 -9.54 -33.70
C SER A 467 -22.55 -9.06 -34.10
N VAL A 468 -22.85 -7.77 -33.93
CA VAL A 468 -24.17 -7.20 -34.22
C VAL A 468 -24.37 -7.06 -35.73
N GLU A 469 -25.55 -7.45 -36.22
CA GLU A 469 -25.91 -7.37 -37.65
C GLU A 469 -26.13 -5.91 -38.12
N ASN A 470 -26.67 -5.06 -37.24
CA ASN A 470 -26.87 -3.64 -37.51
C ASN A 470 -25.53 -2.86 -37.40
N LEU A 471 -24.87 -2.67 -38.55
CA LEU A 471 -23.58 -1.99 -38.63
C LEU A 471 -23.65 -0.51 -38.22
N GLU A 472 -24.77 0.19 -38.49
CA GLU A 472 -24.91 1.60 -38.11
C GLU A 472 -24.96 1.77 -36.60
N PHE A 473 -25.69 0.89 -35.91
CA PHE A 473 -25.72 0.86 -34.45
C PHE A 473 -24.36 0.50 -33.85
N ARG A 474 -23.66 -0.50 -34.44
CA ARG A 474 -22.30 -0.87 -34.03
C ARG A 474 -21.36 0.33 -34.12
N ASP A 475 -21.33 1.01 -35.26
CA ASP A 475 -20.43 2.14 -35.50
C ASP A 475 -20.81 3.34 -34.62
N PHE A 476 -22.11 3.59 -34.41
CA PHE A 476 -22.60 4.58 -33.43
C PHE A 476 -22.08 4.31 -32.02
N ALA A 477 -22.20 3.08 -31.53
CA ALA A 477 -21.74 2.71 -30.19
C ALA A 477 -20.22 2.86 -30.05
N LEU A 478 -19.44 2.36 -31.03
CA LEU A 478 -17.97 2.45 -31.02
C LEU A 478 -17.48 3.90 -31.13
N CYS A 479 -18.13 4.74 -31.95
CA CYS A 479 -17.84 6.17 -32.03
C CYS A 479 -18.19 6.92 -30.73
N GLY A 480 -19.11 6.39 -29.92
CA GLY A 480 -19.38 6.90 -28.57
C GLY A 480 -18.14 6.93 -27.68
N ILE A 481 -17.24 5.94 -27.80
CA ILE A 481 -15.97 5.90 -27.07
C ILE A 481 -15.08 7.08 -27.47
N VAL A 482 -14.95 7.31 -28.78
CA VAL A 482 -14.17 8.41 -29.34
C VAL A 482 -14.72 9.76 -28.89
N SER A 483 -16.03 9.97 -29.03
CA SER A 483 -16.69 11.24 -28.68
C SER A 483 -16.56 11.60 -27.20
N VAL A 484 -16.78 10.64 -26.29
CA VAL A 484 -16.70 10.87 -24.84
C VAL A 484 -15.26 11.15 -24.42
N LEU A 485 -14.29 10.41 -24.95
CA LEU A 485 -12.87 10.61 -24.61
C LEU A 485 -12.31 11.93 -25.16
N ASP A 486 -12.64 12.31 -26.40
CA ASP A 486 -12.21 13.59 -26.98
C ASP A 486 -12.78 14.77 -26.18
N THR A 487 -14.08 14.75 -25.87
CA THR A 487 -14.69 15.79 -25.04
C THR A 487 -14.09 15.82 -23.63
N SER A 488 -13.73 14.67 -23.07
CA SER A 488 -13.05 14.60 -21.76
C SER A 488 -11.67 15.25 -21.81
N VAL A 489 -10.92 15.08 -22.92
CA VAL A 489 -9.62 15.72 -23.14
C VAL A 489 -9.76 17.24 -23.13
N ASP A 490 -10.72 17.77 -23.88
CA ASP A 490 -10.93 19.22 -23.97
C ASP A 490 -11.31 19.83 -22.61
N ILE A 491 -12.20 19.17 -21.86
CA ILE A 491 -12.59 19.64 -20.52
C ILE A 491 -11.39 19.63 -19.55
N LEU A 492 -10.57 18.57 -19.57
CA LEU A 492 -9.39 18.47 -18.70
C LEU A 492 -8.27 19.41 -19.10
N LYS A 493 -8.20 19.79 -20.37
CA LYS A 493 -7.25 20.78 -20.89
C LYS A 493 -7.58 22.17 -20.35
N ASP A 494 -8.86 22.54 -20.32
CA ASP A 494 -9.31 23.83 -19.80
C ASP A 494 -9.29 23.90 -18.27
N SER A 495 -9.60 22.79 -17.59
CA SER A 495 -9.64 22.71 -16.13
C SER A 495 -9.15 21.33 -15.62
N PRO A 496 -7.88 21.20 -15.18
CA PRO A 496 -7.35 19.95 -14.63
C PRO A 496 -8.13 19.39 -13.44
N HIS A 497 -8.81 20.26 -12.67
CA HIS A 497 -9.67 19.88 -11.52
C HIS A 497 -11.13 19.60 -11.92
N ALA A 498 -11.45 19.46 -13.21
CA ALA A 498 -12.83 19.27 -13.67
C ALA A 498 -13.49 18.01 -13.08
N PHE A 499 -12.73 16.93 -12.91
CA PHE A 499 -13.24 15.67 -12.37
C PHE A 499 -13.57 15.75 -10.87
N GLU A 500 -12.77 16.47 -10.08
CA GLU A 500 -13.08 16.72 -8.65
C GLU A 500 -14.34 17.59 -8.48
N LYS A 501 -14.54 18.55 -9.40
CA LYS A 501 -15.72 19.41 -9.42
C LYS A 501 -16.98 18.67 -9.87
N ASN A 502 -16.84 17.70 -10.78
CA ASN A 502 -17.94 16.93 -11.34
C ASN A 502 -17.59 15.43 -11.37
N PRO A 503 -17.94 14.66 -10.30
CA PRO A 503 -17.65 13.23 -10.24
C PRO A 503 -18.41 12.40 -11.28
N ARG A 504 -19.50 12.93 -11.86
CA ARG A 504 -20.25 12.24 -12.93
C ARG A 504 -19.46 12.15 -14.22
N LEU A 505 -18.77 13.24 -14.56
CA LEU A 505 -17.86 13.31 -15.70
C LEU A 505 -16.74 12.29 -15.51
N GLU A 506 -16.13 12.24 -14.31
CA GLU A 506 -15.10 11.26 -14.00
C GLU A 506 -15.59 9.81 -14.13
N ALA A 507 -16.77 9.50 -13.59
CA ALA A 507 -17.38 8.18 -13.67
C ALA A 507 -17.56 7.75 -15.14
N LEU A 508 -18.13 8.63 -15.97
CA LEU A 508 -18.38 8.32 -17.37
C LEU A 508 -17.06 8.07 -18.11
N THR A 509 -16.08 8.96 -17.96
CA THR A 509 -14.76 8.78 -18.58
C THR A 509 -14.10 7.48 -18.14
N ALA A 510 -14.12 7.14 -16.85
CA ALA A 510 -13.54 5.91 -16.33
C ALA A 510 -14.20 4.65 -16.89
N ILE A 511 -15.54 4.63 -16.99
CA ILE A 511 -16.30 3.53 -17.59
C ILE A 511 -15.93 3.35 -19.06
N TYR A 512 -15.84 4.42 -19.85
CA TYR A 512 -15.42 4.32 -21.26
C TYR A 512 -13.95 3.86 -21.42
N MET A 513 -13.06 4.18 -20.48
CA MET A 513 -11.70 3.64 -20.45
C MET A 513 -11.68 2.13 -20.18
N GLU A 514 -12.46 1.66 -19.20
CA GLU A 514 -12.60 0.24 -18.91
C GLU A 514 -13.25 -0.50 -20.09
N LEU A 515 -14.23 0.11 -20.77
CA LEU A 515 -14.80 -0.43 -22.00
C LEU A 515 -13.75 -0.61 -23.10
N TYR A 516 -12.91 0.40 -23.34
CA TYR A 516 -11.79 0.29 -24.29
C TYR A 516 -10.87 -0.89 -23.95
N LEU A 517 -10.57 -1.11 -22.67
CA LEU A 517 -9.76 -2.25 -22.23
C LEU A 517 -10.46 -3.59 -22.53
N VAL A 518 -11.73 -3.72 -22.18
CA VAL A 518 -12.54 -4.94 -22.43
C VAL A 518 -12.55 -5.28 -23.93
N LEU A 519 -12.81 -4.29 -24.79
CA LEU A 519 -12.85 -4.48 -26.24
C LEU A 519 -11.47 -4.82 -26.81
N THR A 520 -10.41 -4.14 -26.35
CA THR A 520 -9.03 -4.40 -26.79
C THR A 520 -8.57 -5.81 -26.40
N VAL A 521 -8.92 -6.28 -25.20
CA VAL A 521 -8.60 -7.66 -24.77
C VAL A 521 -9.34 -8.69 -25.63
N SER A 522 -10.62 -8.45 -25.94
CA SER A 522 -11.40 -9.31 -26.84
C SER A 522 -10.77 -9.43 -28.23
N VAL A 523 -10.35 -8.30 -28.81
CA VAL A 523 -9.66 -8.27 -30.11
C VAL A 523 -8.32 -9.01 -30.05
N ARG A 524 -7.52 -8.80 -28.99
CA ARG A 524 -6.21 -9.44 -28.81
C ARG A 524 -6.31 -10.96 -28.63
N ASN A 525 -7.38 -11.47 -28.02
CA ASN A 525 -7.60 -12.90 -27.81
C ASN A 525 -7.99 -13.65 -29.09
N GLY A 526 -8.19 -12.95 -30.22
CA GLY A 526 -8.50 -13.56 -31.51
C GLY A 526 -9.92 -14.14 -31.59
N GLU A 527 -10.83 -13.64 -30.75
CA GLU A 527 -12.23 -14.11 -30.71
C GLU A 527 -13.12 -13.48 -31.79
N GLN A 528 -12.58 -12.55 -32.58
CA GLN A 528 -13.29 -11.72 -33.56
C GLN A 528 -12.87 -12.02 -35.00
N SER A 529 -13.68 -11.59 -35.98
CA SER A 529 -13.33 -11.70 -37.40
C SER A 529 -12.10 -10.87 -37.75
N GLU A 530 -11.31 -11.30 -38.74
CA GLU A 530 -10.11 -10.59 -39.22
C GLU A 530 -10.42 -9.13 -39.58
N GLN A 531 -11.54 -8.89 -40.26
CA GLN A 531 -12.00 -7.54 -40.60
C GLN A 531 -12.21 -6.65 -39.37
N THR A 532 -12.81 -7.17 -38.30
CA THR A 532 -13.03 -6.40 -37.06
C THR A 532 -11.71 -6.09 -36.37
N VAL A 533 -10.77 -7.03 -36.40
CA VAL A 533 -9.43 -6.86 -35.83
C VAL A 533 -8.66 -5.78 -36.59
N GLU A 534 -8.75 -5.76 -37.93
CA GLU A 534 -8.16 -4.72 -38.77
C GLU A 534 -8.80 -3.35 -38.51
N GLU A 535 -10.13 -3.25 -38.55
CA GLU A 535 -10.88 -2.01 -38.27
C GLU A 535 -10.52 -1.42 -36.89
N TRP A 536 -10.45 -2.26 -35.86
CA TRP A 536 -10.06 -1.83 -34.51
C TRP A 536 -8.62 -1.30 -34.46
N ASN A 537 -7.67 -2.03 -35.05
CA ASN A 537 -6.24 -1.69 -34.96
C ASN A 537 -5.82 -0.55 -35.89
N GLU A 538 -6.52 -0.32 -37.00
CA GLU A 538 -6.20 0.73 -37.96
C GLU A 538 -6.93 2.05 -37.69
N PHE A 539 -8.16 2.00 -37.15
CA PHE A 539 -8.98 3.20 -36.96
C PHE A 539 -9.23 3.53 -35.48
N TYR A 540 -9.94 2.66 -34.75
CA TYR A 540 -10.42 3.00 -33.42
C TYR A 540 -9.28 3.12 -32.39
N ALA A 541 -8.44 2.09 -32.27
CA ALA A 541 -7.38 2.06 -31.27
C ALA A 541 -6.34 3.17 -31.46
N PRO A 542 -5.78 3.44 -32.66
CA PRO A 542 -4.85 4.54 -32.84
C PRO A 542 -5.46 5.90 -32.49
N THR A 543 -6.69 6.16 -32.93
CA THR A 543 -7.41 7.41 -32.61
C THR A 543 -7.59 7.57 -31.11
N ILE A 544 -8.10 6.54 -30.43
CA ILE A 544 -8.35 6.56 -28.98
C ILE A 544 -7.05 6.72 -28.19
N ASN A 545 -5.96 6.08 -28.63
CA ASN A 545 -4.66 6.17 -27.97
C ASN A 545 -4.12 7.61 -27.96
N THR A 546 -4.41 8.43 -28.98
CA THR A 546 -4.01 9.85 -28.99
C THR A 546 -4.67 10.64 -27.85
N TYR A 547 -5.94 10.36 -27.55
CA TYR A 547 -6.66 11.03 -26.45
C TYR A 547 -6.05 10.69 -25.10
N PHE A 548 -5.68 9.43 -24.85
CA PHE A 548 -5.04 9.05 -23.59
C PHE A 548 -3.73 9.80 -23.36
N VAL A 549 -2.89 9.93 -24.38
CA VAL A 549 -1.62 10.67 -24.25
C VAL A 549 -1.85 12.17 -24.11
N ARG A 550 -2.91 12.74 -24.71
CA ARG A 550 -3.32 14.14 -24.47
C ARG A 550 -3.80 14.36 -23.03
N MET A 551 -4.65 13.46 -22.51
CA MET A 551 -5.17 13.52 -21.12
C MET A 551 -4.08 13.40 -20.06
N PHE A 552 -3.01 12.66 -20.36
CA PHE A 552 -1.90 12.45 -19.42
C PHE A 552 -1.33 13.76 -18.85
N ARG A 553 -1.29 14.84 -19.64
CA ARG A 553 -0.75 16.14 -19.20
C ARG A 553 -1.59 16.82 -18.11
N SER A 554 -2.81 16.38 -17.89
CA SER A 554 -3.72 16.91 -16.85
C SER A 554 -3.62 16.15 -15.53
N VAL A 555 -2.84 15.06 -15.45
CA VAL A 555 -2.64 14.28 -14.22
C VAL A 555 -1.83 15.08 -13.22
N ARG A 556 -2.26 15.12 -11.96
CA ARG A 556 -1.53 15.85 -10.89
C ARG A 556 -0.75 14.90 -9.98
N LYS A 557 0.27 15.44 -9.33
CA LYS A 557 1.15 14.68 -8.40
C LYS A 557 0.43 14.25 -7.12
N ASP A 558 -0.55 15.04 -6.68
CA ASP A 558 -1.33 14.86 -5.45
C ASP A 558 -2.66 14.14 -5.69
N GLN A 559 -2.96 13.77 -6.94
CA GLN A 559 -4.23 13.15 -7.29
C GLN A 559 -4.36 11.75 -6.67
N GLN A 560 -5.49 11.52 -6.01
CA GLN A 560 -5.80 10.24 -5.38
C GLN A 560 -6.17 9.17 -6.42
N PRO A 561 -6.05 7.86 -6.10
CA PRO A 561 -6.28 6.76 -7.04
C PRO A 561 -7.78 6.49 -7.25
N THR A 562 -8.51 7.51 -7.70
CA THR A 562 -9.91 7.43 -8.07
C THR A 562 -10.13 6.46 -9.26
N PRO A 563 -11.38 6.08 -9.59
CA PRO A 563 -11.64 5.17 -10.70
C PRO A 563 -11.02 5.60 -12.04
N PHE A 564 -10.99 6.91 -12.31
CA PHE A 564 -10.30 7.44 -13.49
C PHE A 564 -8.80 7.11 -13.46
N ILE A 565 -8.08 7.43 -12.38
CA ILE A 565 -6.63 7.18 -12.27
C ILE A 565 -6.32 5.69 -12.41
N ARG A 566 -7.14 4.82 -11.79
CA ARG A 566 -6.97 3.36 -11.86
C ARG A 566 -7.21 2.82 -13.27
N ALA A 567 -8.30 3.21 -13.93
CA ALA A 567 -8.59 2.81 -15.30
C ALA A 567 -7.53 3.35 -16.28
N PHE A 568 -7.14 4.61 -16.11
CA PHE A 568 -6.14 5.27 -16.94
C PHE A 568 -4.76 4.61 -16.82
N LEU A 569 -4.34 4.22 -15.61
CA LEU A 569 -3.11 3.46 -15.43
C LEU A 569 -3.12 2.14 -16.21
N LYS A 570 -4.20 1.35 -16.12
CA LYS A 570 -4.34 0.09 -16.87
C LYS A 570 -4.26 0.32 -18.38
N VAL A 571 -4.95 1.35 -18.87
CA VAL A 571 -4.92 1.78 -20.28
C VAL A 571 -3.49 2.08 -20.70
N LEU A 572 -2.78 2.95 -19.99
CA LEU A 572 -1.40 3.33 -20.33
C LEU A 572 -0.43 2.15 -20.32
N LEU A 573 -0.57 1.21 -19.36
CA LEU A 573 0.24 -0.01 -19.31
C LEU A 573 -0.05 -0.96 -20.47
N SER A 574 -1.25 -0.89 -21.06
CA SER A 574 -1.69 -1.73 -22.18
C SER A 574 -1.26 -1.21 -23.56
N LEU A 575 -0.87 0.07 -23.65
CA LEU A 575 -0.48 0.71 -24.90
C LEU A 575 0.82 0.09 -25.48
N PRO A 576 0.85 -0.23 -26.79
CA PRO A 576 2.01 -0.87 -27.40
C PRO A 576 3.15 0.10 -27.73
N ALA A 577 2.83 1.34 -28.07
CA ALA A 577 3.78 2.37 -28.48
C ALA A 577 3.19 3.77 -28.29
N PHE A 578 4.07 4.78 -28.28
CA PHE A 578 3.66 6.18 -28.27
C PHE A 578 3.01 6.55 -29.62
N PRO A 579 1.86 7.25 -29.66
CA PRO A 579 1.18 7.63 -30.90
C PRO A 579 2.03 8.56 -31.78
N ASN A 580 2.05 8.34 -33.09
CA ASN A 580 2.86 9.12 -34.03
C ASN A 580 2.25 10.48 -34.40
N ASP A 581 0.92 10.58 -34.49
CA ASP A 581 0.20 11.75 -35.02
C ASP A 581 -0.52 12.52 -33.91
N VAL A 582 0.21 12.93 -32.86
CA VAL A 582 -0.38 13.79 -31.83
C VAL A 582 -0.39 15.25 -32.32
N PRO A 583 -1.54 15.94 -32.38
CA PRO A 583 -1.60 17.33 -32.80
C PRO A 583 -0.65 18.18 -31.94
N SER A 584 0.23 18.94 -32.60
CA SER A 584 1.08 19.93 -31.94
C SER A 584 0.23 21.12 -31.52
N GLU A 585 -0.58 20.97 -30.48
CA GLU A 585 -1.29 22.09 -29.87
C GLU A 585 -0.31 23.09 -29.26
N ASP A 586 -0.72 24.37 -29.16
CA ASP A 586 0.01 25.45 -28.50
C ASP A 586 0.30 25.09 -27.04
N SER A 587 1.41 24.38 -26.85
CA SER A 587 1.85 23.87 -25.57
C SER A 587 2.71 24.93 -24.90
N THR A 588 2.32 25.32 -23.70
CA THR A 588 3.20 26.05 -22.79
C THR A 588 4.44 25.18 -22.55
N ARG A 589 5.57 25.57 -23.16
CA ARG A 589 6.86 24.94 -22.92
C ARG A 589 7.28 25.22 -21.47
N GLU A 590 7.22 24.20 -20.63
CA GLU A 590 8.05 24.19 -19.43
C GLU A 590 9.49 23.99 -19.90
N PHE A 591 10.33 25.02 -19.74
CA PHE A 591 11.71 24.96 -20.21
C PHE A 591 12.50 23.97 -19.36
N VAL A 592 12.89 22.85 -19.96
CA VAL A 592 13.79 21.86 -19.35
C VAL A 592 15.15 21.97 -20.04
N PRO A 593 16.14 22.65 -19.42
CA PRO A 593 17.44 22.92 -20.04
C PRO A 593 18.12 21.66 -20.62
N GLU A 594 17.90 20.52 -19.98
CA GLU A 594 18.45 19.22 -20.34
C GLU A 594 17.87 18.67 -21.64
N LEU A 595 16.57 18.86 -21.85
CA LEU A 595 15.86 18.35 -23.02
C LEU A 595 15.97 19.30 -24.21
N SER A 596 16.08 20.61 -23.94
CA SER A 596 16.19 21.65 -24.96
C SER A 596 17.45 21.55 -25.83
N VAL A 597 18.44 20.75 -25.45
CA VAL A 597 19.63 20.44 -26.27
C VAL A 597 19.31 19.48 -27.41
N PHE A 598 18.23 18.71 -27.29
CA PHE A 598 17.82 17.67 -28.22
C PHE A 598 16.63 18.12 -29.09
N LYS A 599 16.39 17.41 -30.21
CA LYS A 599 15.36 17.75 -31.20
C LYS A 599 14.01 17.08 -30.92
N TYR A 600 13.48 17.24 -29.71
CA TYR A 600 12.12 16.78 -29.41
C TYR A 600 11.07 17.75 -30.00
N SER A 601 9.89 17.23 -30.33
CA SER A 601 8.70 18.07 -30.49
C SER A 601 8.32 18.71 -29.15
N ALA A 602 7.63 19.84 -29.18
CA ALA A 602 7.19 20.52 -27.96
C ALA A 602 6.28 19.63 -27.08
N PHE A 603 5.48 18.78 -27.73
CA PHE A 603 4.61 17.83 -27.05
C PHE A 603 5.41 16.71 -26.35
N GLU A 604 6.37 16.08 -27.04
CA GLU A 604 7.24 15.05 -26.45
C GLU A 604 8.04 15.62 -25.27
N GLU A 605 8.62 16.82 -25.39
CA GLU A 605 9.37 17.46 -24.31
C GLU A 605 8.47 17.70 -23.08
N SER A 606 7.23 18.18 -23.28
CA SER A 606 6.27 18.36 -22.20
C SER A 606 5.86 17.03 -21.54
N CYS A 607 5.62 15.98 -22.33
CA CYS A 607 5.27 14.66 -21.80
C CYS A 607 6.44 14.03 -21.02
N ILE A 608 7.67 14.17 -21.51
CA ILE A 608 8.87 13.69 -20.80
C ILE A 608 9.01 14.44 -19.47
N SER A 609 9.00 15.78 -19.48
CA SER A 609 9.07 16.58 -18.26
C SER A 609 8.03 16.13 -17.24
N HIS A 610 6.78 16.03 -17.68
CA HIS A 610 5.66 15.69 -16.82
C HIS A 610 5.78 14.27 -16.25
N ALA A 611 6.08 13.25 -17.07
CA ALA A 611 6.22 11.86 -16.64
C ALA A 611 7.27 11.67 -15.56
N PHE A 612 8.44 12.29 -15.74
CA PHE A 612 9.50 12.21 -14.73
C PHE A 612 9.18 13.04 -13.47
N SER A 613 8.37 14.10 -13.60
CA SER A 613 7.90 14.87 -12.44
C SER A 613 6.97 14.05 -11.53
N LEU A 614 6.21 13.09 -12.07
CA LEU A 614 5.26 12.27 -11.30
C LEU A 614 5.95 11.25 -10.38
N PHE A 615 7.24 10.91 -10.62
CA PHE A 615 8.00 10.04 -9.72
C PHE A 615 8.18 10.63 -8.31
N SER A 616 8.02 11.94 -8.14
CA SER A 616 8.08 12.60 -6.82
C SER A 616 6.74 12.60 -6.08
N SER A 617 5.72 11.89 -6.59
CA SER A 617 4.42 11.77 -5.92
C SER A 617 4.50 10.84 -4.72
N ASN A 618 3.72 11.11 -3.67
CA ASN A 618 3.51 10.18 -2.56
C ASN A 618 2.51 9.05 -2.89
N VAL A 619 1.81 9.14 -4.03
CA VAL A 619 0.80 8.17 -4.46
C VAL A 619 1.41 7.21 -5.49
N GLU A 620 1.49 5.92 -5.14
CA GLU A 620 2.11 4.88 -5.97
C GLU A 620 1.47 4.74 -7.36
N HIS A 621 0.15 4.91 -7.48
CA HIS A 621 -0.56 4.89 -8.77
C HIS A 621 -0.07 5.99 -9.72
N ILE A 622 0.21 7.18 -9.18
CA ILE A 622 0.70 8.32 -9.95
C ILE A 622 2.14 8.08 -10.40
N GLN A 623 2.98 7.50 -9.53
CA GLN A 623 4.33 7.06 -9.92
C GLN A 623 4.28 6.04 -11.07
N LEU A 624 3.33 5.09 -11.01
CA LEU A 624 3.13 4.09 -12.07
C LEU A 624 2.62 4.68 -13.38
N ILE A 625 1.77 5.72 -13.34
CA ILE A 625 1.37 6.47 -14.54
C ILE A 625 2.60 7.14 -15.18
N GLY A 626 3.44 7.80 -14.36
CA GLY A 626 4.71 8.37 -14.81
C GLY A 626 5.61 7.31 -15.46
N TYR A 627 5.72 6.14 -14.85
CA TYR A 627 6.44 4.99 -15.41
C TYR A 627 5.84 4.50 -16.74
N ALA A 628 4.51 4.31 -16.81
CA ALA A 628 3.83 3.80 -18.01
C ALA A 628 4.08 4.70 -19.22
N VAL A 629 3.98 6.02 -19.06
CA VAL A 629 4.27 6.98 -20.15
C VAL A 629 5.76 7.05 -20.45
N SER A 630 6.62 7.03 -19.42
CA SER A 630 8.07 6.98 -19.62
C SER A 630 8.50 5.73 -20.41
N LYS A 631 7.82 4.60 -20.22
CA LYS A 631 8.03 3.37 -21.00
C LYS A 631 7.72 3.57 -22.48
N LEU A 632 6.63 4.27 -22.80
CA LEU A 632 6.28 4.60 -24.19
C LEU A 632 7.28 5.58 -24.83
N LEU A 633 7.80 6.53 -24.04
CA LEU A 633 8.74 7.56 -24.50
C LEU A 633 10.20 7.09 -24.56
N THR A 634 10.59 6.07 -23.79
CA THR A 634 11.98 5.61 -23.70
C THR A 634 12.60 5.25 -25.05
N PRO A 635 11.91 4.53 -25.97
CA PRO A 635 12.43 4.30 -27.32
C PRO A 635 12.68 5.58 -28.12
N ILE A 636 11.84 6.60 -27.95
CA ILE A 636 11.99 7.92 -28.60
C ILE A 636 13.18 8.64 -27.98
N MET A 637 13.24 8.73 -26.65
CA MET A 637 14.34 9.36 -25.91
C MET A 637 15.69 8.74 -26.31
N PHE A 638 15.78 7.41 -26.30
CA PHE A 638 17.00 6.71 -26.67
C PHE A 638 17.44 7.01 -28.10
N LYS A 639 16.51 6.97 -29.08
CA LYS A 639 16.81 7.26 -30.49
C LYS A 639 17.23 8.71 -30.71
N THR A 640 16.52 9.68 -30.11
CA THR A 640 16.77 11.11 -30.29
C THR A 640 18.09 11.54 -29.65
N GLU A 641 18.39 11.09 -28.42
CA GLU A 641 19.64 11.46 -27.74
C GLU A 641 20.87 10.76 -28.36
N ASN A 642 20.69 9.57 -28.93
CA ASN A 642 21.74 8.79 -29.58
C ASN A 642 21.67 8.82 -31.12
N GLU A 643 21.08 9.86 -31.72
CA GLU A 643 20.92 9.97 -33.19
C GLU A 643 22.27 9.81 -33.93
N LYS A 644 23.33 10.47 -33.45
CA LYS A 644 24.66 10.43 -34.09
C LYS A 644 25.36 9.07 -33.97
N PRO A 645 25.45 8.42 -32.79
CA PRO A 645 26.03 7.08 -32.68
C PRO A 645 25.22 5.96 -33.35
N LEU A 646 23.91 6.16 -33.55
CA LEU A 646 23.02 5.19 -34.19
C LEU A 646 23.02 5.29 -35.72
N ALA A 647 23.35 6.45 -36.29
CA ALA A 647 23.50 6.62 -37.74
C ALA A 647 24.59 5.66 -38.29
N ALA A 648 24.28 5.00 -39.41
CA ALA A 648 25.18 4.03 -40.04
C ALA A 648 26.56 4.64 -40.28
N GLN A 649 27.61 3.98 -39.77
CA GLN A 649 28.98 4.33 -40.13
C GLN A 649 29.14 4.03 -41.63
N ASP A 650 29.51 5.05 -42.40
CA ASP A 650 29.84 4.88 -43.81
C ASP A 650 31.08 3.95 -43.92
N ASP A 651 30.87 2.71 -44.39
CA ASP A 651 31.89 1.64 -44.46
C ASP A 651 33.15 2.03 -45.25
N THR A 652 33.10 3.15 -45.97
CA THR A 652 34.17 3.69 -46.80
C THR A 652 35.13 4.63 -46.06
N ALA A 653 34.72 5.21 -44.92
CA ALA A 653 35.52 6.14 -44.14
C ALA A 653 35.97 5.49 -42.81
N VAL A 654 37.21 5.02 -42.76
CA VAL A 654 37.85 4.57 -41.51
C VAL A 654 38.06 5.79 -40.60
N ASN A 655 37.04 6.16 -39.83
CA ASN A 655 37.16 7.16 -38.77
C ASN A 655 37.49 6.45 -37.44
N VAL A 656 38.76 6.54 -37.04
CA VAL A 656 39.37 5.72 -35.98
C VAL A 656 38.98 6.20 -34.56
N ASN A 657 38.28 7.32 -34.42
CA ASN A 657 38.20 8.04 -33.14
C ASN A 657 36.91 7.92 -32.32
N SER A 658 36.01 6.99 -32.60
CA SER A 658 34.87 6.81 -31.70
C SER A 658 34.32 5.39 -31.70
N ARG A 659 34.49 4.67 -30.58
CA ARG A 659 33.42 3.75 -30.14
C ARG A 659 32.09 4.53 -30.24
N PRO A 660 30.97 3.95 -30.70
CA PRO A 660 29.69 4.61 -30.52
C PRO A 660 29.53 4.87 -29.02
N LYS A 661 29.70 6.12 -28.59
CA LYS A 661 29.50 6.50 -27.19
C LYS A 661 28.00 6.67 -27.04
N LEU A 662 27.31 5.54 -26.89
CA LEU A 662 25.91 5.56 -26.50
C LEU A 662 25.81 6.08 -25.07
N SER A 663 24.77 6.83 -24.79
CA SER A 663 24.46 7.35 -23.47
C SER A 663 23.10 6.86 -23.01
N LEU A 664 22.98 6.66 -21.70
CA LEU A 664 21.69 6.54 -21.03
C LEU A 664 20.90 7.85 -21.25
N PRO A 665 19.61 7.80 -21.60
CA PRO A 665 18.77 9.00 -21.68
C PRO A 665 18.90 9.89 -20.44
N VAL A 666 19.04 11.21 -20.66
CA VAL A 666 19.44 12.16 -19.61
C VAL A 666 18.48 12.15 -18.41
N MET A 667 17.16 12.06 -18.66
CA MET A 667 16.16 12.08 -17.59
C MET A 667 16.22 10.84 -16.71
N LEU A 668 16.51 9.65 -17.27
CA LEU A 668 16.71 8.43 -16.47
C LEU A 668 17.88 8.58 -15.51
N SER A 669 18.97 9.22 -15.95
CA SER A 669 20.16 9.43 -15.13
C SER A 669 19.93 10.43 -13.98
N LYS A 670 19.12 11.47 -14.21
CA LYS A 670 18.89 12.56 -13.26
C LYS A 670 17.79 12.27 -12.25
N SER A 671 16.75 11.54 -12.66
CA SER A 671 15.59 11.26 -11.82
C SER A 671 15.82 10.08 -10.87
N TYR A 672 17.02 9.51 -10.84
CA TYR A 672 17.33 8.44 -9.90
C TYR A 672 17.24 8.95 -8.47
N PRO A 673 16.39 8.37 -7.62
CA PRO A 673 16.19 8.87 -6.27
C PRO A 673 17.46 8.67 -5.44
N THR A 674 17.95 9.74 -4.82
CA THR A 674 19.02 9.66 -3.82
C THR A 674 18.48 9.26 -2.45
N ASP A 675 17.18 9.47 -2.25
CA ASP A 675 16.50 9.30 -0.98
C ASP A 675 15.59 8.07 -1.09
N HIS A 676 15.68 7.15 -0.12
CA HIS A 676 14.91 5.90 -0.09
C HIS A 676 13.40 6.12 0.22
N THR A 677 12.87 7.33 0.01
CA THR A 677 11.48 7.73 0.28
C THR A 677 10.49 7.11 -0.70
N HIS A 678 10.93 6.90 -1.95
CA HIS A 678 10.11 6.30 -3.00
C HIS A 678 10.75 4.99 -3.47
N PRO A 679 10.52 3.87 -2.76
CA PRO A 679 11.27 2.63 -2.94
C PRO A 679 11.16 2.07 -4.37
N HIS A 680 10.03 2.29 -5.05
CA HIS A 680 9.72 1.69 -6.35
C HIS A 680 10.28 2.45 -7.55
N VAL A 681 10.67 3.71 -7.41
CA VAL A 681 11.13 4.56 -8.53
C VAL A 681 12.45 4.06 -9.12
N GLY A 682 13.44 3.71 -8.29
CA GLY A 682 14.72 3.17 -8.75
C GLY A 682 14.56 1.91 -9.65
N PRO A 683 13.79 0.89 -9.19
CA PRO A 683 13.41 -0.25 -10.02
C PRO A 683 12.68 0.10 -11.32
N MET A 684 11.72 1.04 -11.30
CA MET A 684 11.03 1.48 -12.51
C MET A 684 12.02 2.06 -13.53
N LEU A 685 12.93 2.94 -13.09
CA LEU A 685 13.96 3.54 -13.95
C LEU A 685 14.95 2.50 -14.49
N LEU A 686 15.24 1.43 -13.73
CA LEU A 686 16.03 0.30 -14.22
C LEU A 686 15.34 -0.42 -15.36
N ASP A 687 14.04 -0.68 -15.26
CA ASP A 687 13.29 -1.34 -16.33
C ASP A 687 13.36 -0.54 -17.64
N LEU A 688 13.21 0.79 -17.54
CA LEU A 688 13.34 1.73 -18.65
C LEU A 688 14.76 1.72 -19.25
N ALA A 689 15.79 1.78 -18.41
CA ALA A 689 17.19 1.76 -18.85
C ALA A 689 17.56 0.47 -19.62
N LEU A 690 16.88 -0.64 -19.32
CA LEU A 690 17.06 -1.92 -19.99
C LEU A 690 16.28 -2.05 -21.31
N MET A 691 15.28 -1.21 -21.56
CA MET A 691 14.44 -1.32 -22.77
C MET A 691 15.21 -1.30 -24.10
N PRO A 692 16.23 -0.44 -24.31
CA PRO A 692 16.99 -0.43 -25.57
C PRO A 692 17.70 -1.75 -25.87
N LEU A 693 17.94 -2.59 -24.86
CA LEU A 693 18.53 -3.93 -25.02
C LEU A 693 17.49 -4.99 -25.40
N GLN A 694 16.19 -4.70 -25.29
CA GLN A 694 15.08 -5.58 -25.60
C GLN A 694 14.72 -5.50 -27.09
N GLY A 695 15.56 -6.06 -27.97
CA GLY A 695 15.27 -6.12 -29.40
C GLY A 695 16.48 -6.41 -30.31
N SER A 696 16.21 -6.53 -31.61
CA SER A 696 17.21 -6.71 -32.67
C SER A 696 17.65 -5.40 -33.34
N THR A 697 17.20 -4.25 -32.81
CA THR A 697 17.45 -2.92 -33.41
C THR A 697 18.89 -2.44 -33.29
N LEU A 698 19.57 -2.80 -32.20
CA LEU A 698 20.98 -2.44 -31.98
C LEU A 698 21.92 -3.48 -32.58
N THR A 699 22.98 -3.01 -33.23
CA THR A 699 24.10 -3.87 -33.64
C THR A 699 24.82 -4.41 -32.41
N GLN A 700 25.58 -5.49 -32.60
CA GLN A 700 26.37 -6.11 -31.53
C GLN A 700 27.29 -5.10 -30.82
N GLU A 701 27.97 -4.25 -31.58
CA GLU A 701 28.88 -3.24 -31.04
C GLU A 701 28.14 -2.17 -30.25
N GLN A 702 26.98 -1.74 -30.74
CA GLN A 702 26.11 -0.80 -30.04
C GLN A 702 25.58 -1.39 -28.74
N LYS A 703 25.20 -2.68 -28.71
CA LYS A 703 24.77 -3.35 -27.47
C LYS A 703 25.88 -3.33 -26.42
N VAL A 704 27.10 -3.73 -26.78
CA VAL A 704 28.25 -3.72 -25.86
C VAL A 704 28.54 -2.30 -25.36
N ALA A 705 28.53 -1.31 -26.27
CA ALA A 705 28.79 0.09 -25.91
C ALA A 705 27.72 0.68 -24.97
N TYR A 706 26.45 0.33 -25.18
CA TYR A 706 25.38 0.77 -24.29
C TYR A 706 25.46 0.08 -22.91
N CYS A 707 25.78 -1.21 -22.87
CA CYS A 707 26.03 -1.93 -21.62
C CYS A 707 27.16 -1.26 -20.79
N GLU A 708 28.25 -0.84 -21.44
CA GLU A 708 29.31 -0.07 -20.77
C GLU A 708 28.80 1.28 -20.24
N ALA A 709 27.91 1.96 -20.96
CA ALA A 709 27.36 3.26 -20.56
C ALA A 709 26.42 3.20 -19.36
N ILE A 710 25.65 2.12 -19.22
CA ILE A 710 24.67 1.96 -18.13
C ILE A 710 25.22 1.24 -16.89
N ASP A 711 26.44 0.70 -16.92
CA ASP A 711 27.00 -0.16 -15.85
C ASP A 711 26.92 0.46 -14.45
N HIS A 712 27.32 1.74 -14.32
CA HIS A 712 27.26 2.46 -13.04
C HIS A 712 25.81 2.63 -12.56
N PHE A 713 24.91 3.02 -13.46
CA PHE A 713 23.48 3.18 -13.15
C PHE A 713 22.86 1.84 -12.73
N PHE A 714 23.16 0.78 -13.46
CA PHE A 714 22.71 -0.58 -13.18
C PHE A 714 23.11 -1.04 -11.77
N LYS A 715 24.37 -0.81 -11.37
CA LYS A 715 24.85 -1.20 -10.03
C LYS A 715 24.06 -0.51 -8.91
N ASN A 716 23.81 0.79 -9.03
CA ASN A 716 23.03 1.53 -8.05
C ASN A 716 21.57 1.05 -8.02
N ALA A 717 20.95 0.91 -9.20
CA ALA A 717 19.58 0.45 -9.32
C ALA A 717 19.35 -0.97 -8.80
N MET A 718 20.32 -1.88 -9.01
CA MET A 718 20.30 -3.22 -8.43
C MET A 718 20.42 -3.21 -6.90
N ASN A 719 21.19 -2.30 -6.31
CA ASN A 719 21.20 -2.14 -4.86
C ASN A 719 19.82 -1.70 -4.34
N ALA A 720 19.20 -0.69 -4.95
CA ALA A 720 17.85 -0.24 -4.56
C ALA A 720 16.80 -1.36 -4.73
N LEU A 721 16.84 -2.10 -5.85
CA LEU A 721 15.98 -3.27 -6.08
C LEU A 721 16.08 -4.31 -4.95
N MET A 722 17.27 -4.48 -4.37
CA MET A 722 17.53 -5.48 -3.32
C MET A 722 17.29 -4.95 -1.90
N LEU A 723 17.42 -3.64 -1.67
CA LEU A 723 17.31 -3.02 -0.35
C LEU A 723 15.93 -2.43 -0.07
N ASP A 724 15.33 -1.76 -1.05
CA ASP A 724 14.17 -0.89 -0.87
C ASP A 724 12.87 -1.55 -1.30
N GLN A 725 12.93 -2.56 -2.15
CA GLN A 725 11.73 -3.30 -2.52
C GLN A 725 11.26 -4.22 -1.39
N PRO A 726 9.96 -4.55 -1.36
CA PRO A 726 9.41 -5.60 -0.49
C PRO A 726 10.05 -6.99 -0.70
N PHE A 727 11.05 -7.13 -1.57
CA PHE A 727 12.09 -8.15 -1.60
C PHE A 727 12.89 -8.22 -0.28
N ASP A 728 12.21 -8.36 0.86
CA ASP A 728 12.87 -8.60 2.12
C ASP A 728 13.35 -10.05 2.14
N PHE A 729 14.53 -10.29 1.54
CA PHE A 729 15.29 -11.55 1.61
C PHE A 729 15.42 -12.05 3.05
N ARG A 730 15.27 -11.15 4.04
CA ARG A 730 15.43 -11.41 5.47
C ARG A 730 14.17 -11.91 6.18
N LYS A 731 12.95 -11.59 5.69
CA LYS A 731 11.68 -11.98 6.36
C LYS A 731 11.07 -13.27 5.83
N SER A 732 11.15 -13.52 4.52
CA SER A 732 10.67 -14.78 3.91
C SER A 732 11.26 -14.99 2.51
N PRO A 733 11.74 -16.20 2.14
CA PRO A 733 12.16 -16.49 0.77
C PRO A 733 11.02 -16.21 -0.23
N ILE A 734 11.34 -15.78 -1.46
CA ILE A 734 10.39 -15.52 -2.56
C ILE A 734 9.37 -16.67 -2.72
N VAL A 735 9.81 -17.90 -2.46
CA VAL A 735 9.07 -19.16 -2.43
C VAL A 735 7.82 -19.16 -1.54
N CYS A 736 7.89 -18.51 -0.38
CA CYS A 736 6.79 -18.46 0.58
C CYS A 736 5.64 -17.58 0.08
N ARG A 737 5.90 -16.67 -0.87
CA ARG A 737 4.90 -15.79 -1.49
C ARG A 737 4.25 -16.41 -2.73
N ILE A 738 5.01 -17.17 -3.51
CA ILE A 738 4.52 -17.89 -4.72
C ILE A 738 3.40 -18.91 -4.36
N ARG A 739 3.39 -19.47 -3.14
CA ARG A 739 2.39 -20.48 -2.72
C ARG A 739 1.00 -19.90 -2.38
N LYS A 740 0.87 -18.58 -2.14
CA LYS A 740 -0.38 -17.94 -1.69
C LYS A 740 -1.12 -17.13 -2.75
N ILE A 741 -0.64 -17.09 -4.00
CA ILE A 741 -1.30 -16.32 -5.07
C ILE A 741 -2.51 -17.11 -5.60
N PHE A 742 -3.69 -16.83 -5.05
CA PHE A 742 -4.96 -17.06 -5.73
C PHE A 742 -5.06 -16.03 -6.85
N PHE A 743 -5.21 -16.47 -8.10
CA PHE A 743 -5.59 -15.57 -9.20
C PHE A 743 -7.10 -15.36 -9.14
N PRO A 744 -7.61 -14.14 -8.89
CA PRO A 744 -9.03 -13.85 -9.02
C PRO A 744 -9.30 -13.49 -10.49
N THR A 745 -9.24 -14.49 -11.37
CA THR A 745 -9.89 -14.40 -12.67
C THR A 745 -11.00 -15.43 -12.66
N SER A 746 -12.21 -14.98 -13.00
CA SER A 746 -13.48 -15.72 -13.02
C SER A 746 -13.51 -16.95 -13.95
N HIS A 747 -12.36 -17.48 -14.36
CA HIS A 747 -12.25 -18.75 -15.07
C HIS A 747 -11.35 -19.71 -14.28
N GLN A 748 -11.99 -20.79 -13.85
CA GLN A 748 -11.52 -21.86 -13.01
C GLN A 748 -10.49 -22.76 -13.74
N TYR A 749 -9.35 -22.21 -14.17
CA TYR A 749 -8.26 -22.99 -14.76
C TYR A 749 -7.14 -23.21 -13.74
N PHE A 750 -7.07 -24.43 -13.20
CA PHE A 750 -5.97 -24.89 -12.36
C PHE A 750 -4.71 -25.07 -13.22
N PHE A 751 -3.86 -24.05 -13.30
CA PHE A 751 -2.56 -24.20 -13.97
C PHE A 751 -1.61 -25.10 -13.15
N PRO A 752 -0.85 -26.01 -13.79
CA PRO A 752 0.18 -26.79 -13.12
C PRO A 752 1.30 -25.89 -12.59
N ALA A 753 1.94 -26.26 -11.46
CA ALA A 753 2.89 -25.41 -10.73
C ALA A 753 4.01 -24.81 -11.61
N LYS A 754 4.52 -25.56 -12.60
CA LYS A 754 5.55 -25.09 -13.55
C LYS A 754 5.09 -23.95 -14.45
N LEU A 755 3.81 -23.91 -14.81
CA LEU A 755 3.26 -22.83 -15.64
C LEU A 755 3.10 -21.54 -14.82
N ARG A 756 2.76 -21.67 -13.53
CA ARG A 756 2.63 -20.54 -12.59
C ARG A 756 3.97 -19.83 -12.36
N GLU A 757 5.06 -20.58 -12.26
CA GLU A 757 6.42 -20.01 -12.13
C GLU A 757 6.81 -19.21 -13.38
N ARG A 758 6.56 -19.76 -14.58
CA ARG A 758 6.84 -19.05 -15.84
C ARG A 758 6.04 -17.76 -15.98
N VAL A 759 4.73 -17.81 -15.72
CA VAL A 759 3.85 -16.63 -15.75
C VAL A 759 4.31 -15.56 -14.75
N TYR A 760 4.78 -15.97 -13.57
CA TYR A 760 5.23 -15.04 -12.54
C TYR A 760 6.51 -14.29 -12.94
N TYR A 761 7.52 -14.97 -13.48
CA TYR A 761 8.80 -14.36 -13.81
C TYR A 761 8.86 -13.74 -15.22
N LEU A 762 8.06 -14.22 -16.18
CA LEU A 762 8.20 -13.86 -17.59
C LEU A 762 7.14 -12.87 -18.07
N GLU A 763 5.95 -12.83 -17.46
CA GLU A 763 4.85 -11.98 -17.92
C GLU A 763 4.75 -10.70 -17.08
N SER A 764 4.66 -9.56 -17.75
CA SER A 764 4.36 -8.29 -17.09
C SER A 764 2.95 -8.33 -16.49
N ASP A 765 2.81 -7.93 -15.22
CA ASP A 765 1.50 -7.73 -14.62
C ASP A 765 0.87 -6.44 -15.16
N GLN A 766 -0.35 -6.53 -15.70
CA GLN A 766 -1.14 -5.37 -16.14
C GLN A 766 -2.33 -5.11 -15.20
N THR A 767 -2.48 -5.91 -14.14
CA THR A 767 -3.65 -5.86 -13.26
C THR A 767 -3.55 -4.78 -12.17
N ALA A 768 -2.35 -4.22 -11.94
CA ALA A 768 -2.08 -3.22 -10.91
C ALA A 768 -2.65 -3.58 -9.52
N GLY A 769 -2.52 -4.86 -9.12
CA GLY A 769 -3.00 -5.36 -7.83
C GLY A 769 -1.93 -5.43 -6.72
N PRO A 770 -2.23 -6.06 -5.57
CA PRO A 770 -1.36 -6.01 -4.37
C PRO A 770 0.00 -6.68 -4.55
N ALA A 771 0.11 -7.60 -5.51
CA ALA A 771 1.33 -8.32 -5.85
C ALA A 771 2.12 -7.65 -6.98
N PHE A 772 1.66 -6.49 -7.49
CA PHE A 772 2.25 -5.84 -8.66
C PHE A 772 3.74 -5.57 -8.45
N PHE A 773 4.13 -4.88 -7.37
CA PHE A 773 5.52 -4.51 -7.13
C PHE A 773 6.42 -5.73 -6.87
N ASP A 774 5.91 -6.73 -6.14
CA ASP A 774 6.62 -8.00 -5.92
C ASP A 774 6.89 -8.72 -7.25
N LYS A 775 5.86 -8.86 -8.09
CA LYS A 775 5.98 -9.51 -9.41
C LYS A 775 6.85 -8.68 -10.36
N PHE A 776 6.70 -7.37 -10.36
CA PHE A 776 7.50 -6.44 -11.14
C PHE A 776 8.99 -6.55 -10.80
N ALA A 777 9.34 -6.51 -9.51
CA ALA A 777 10.72 -6.63 -9.08
C ALA A 777 11.32 -8.01 -9.38
N ALA A 778 10.52 -9.09 -9.28
CA ALA A 778 10.96 -10.44 -9.67
C ALA A 778 11.22 -10.56 -11.18
N HIS A 779 10.29 -10.04 -11.99
CA HIS A 779 10.44 -9.96 -13.44
C HIS A 779 11.66 -9.12 -13.83
N LEU A 780 11.85 -7.97 -13.20
CA LEU A 780 12.96 -7.07 -13.46
C LEU A 780 14.32 -7.70 -13.11
N LEU A 781 14.40 -8.43 -11.99
CA LEU A 781 15.58 -9.20 -11.62
C LEU A 781 15.89 -10.26 -12.69
N PHE A 782 14.87 -11.01 -13.12
CA PHE A 782 15.01 -12.01 -14.19
C PHE A 782 15.47 -11.36 -15.51
N LYS A 783 14.80 -10.28 -15.93
CA LYS A 783 15.13 -9.46 -17.11
C LYS A 783 16.58 -8.96 -17.05
N SER A 784 17.03 -8.49 -15.88
CA SER A 784 18.41 -8.04 -15.65
C SER A 784 19.42 -9.19 -15.84
N MET A 785 19.12 -10.38 -15.32
CA MET A 785 19.96 -11.57 -15.51
C MET A 785 20.03 -12.04 -16.97
N THR A 786 18.94 -11.90 -17.71
CA THR A 786 18.88 -12.25 -19.14
C THR A 786 19.64 -11.26 -20.02
N LEU A 787 19.50 -9.96 -19.76
CA LEU A 787 20.06 -8.91 -20.62
C LEU A 787 21.51 -8.53 -20.25
N LEU A 788 21.86 -8.58 -18.95
CA LEU A 788 23.16 -8.13 -18.44
C LEU A 788 23.83 -9.17 -17.52
N PRO A 789 24.07 -10.40 -18.00
CA PRO A 789 24.62 -11.47 -17.16
C PRO A 789 26.02 -11.15 -16.61
N ALA A 790 26.87 -10.40 -17.33
CA ALA A 790 28.19 -10.00 -16.85
C ALA A 790 28.09 -8.94 -15.74
N ALA A 791 27.20 -7.96 -15.88
CA ALA A 791 26.98 -6.94 -14.84
C ALA A 791 26.42 -7.58 -13.56
N VAL A 792 25.49 -8.54 -13.67
CA VAL A 792 24.99 -9.31 -12.52
C VAL A 792 26.09 -10.11 -11.84
N ARG A 793 27.00 -10.75 -12.58
CA ARG A 793 28.15 -11.44 -11.99
C ARG A 793 29.07 -10.51 -11.21
N LEU A 794 29.33 -9.32 -11.74
CA LEU A 794 30.14 -8.30 -11.06
C LEU A 794 29.45 -7.80 -9.80
N PHE A 795 28.14 -7.56 -9.87
CA PHE A 795 27.30 -7.22 -8.73
C PHE A 795 27.34 -8.30 -7.64
N TYR A 796 27.11 -9.57 -8.02
CA TYR A 796 27.17 -10.72 -7.12
C TYR A 796 28.52 -10.84 -6.40
N LYS A 797 29.64 -10.66 -7.12
CA LYS A 797 30.99 -10.66 -6.52
C LYS A 797 31.26 -9.47 -5.61
N GLY A 798 30.55 -8.36 -5.79
CA GLY A 798 30.66 -7.15 -4.96
C GLY A 798 29.71 -7.13 -3.76
N MET A 799 28.85 -8.13 -3.61
CA MET A 799 27.86 -8.22 -2.54
C MET A 799 28.51 -8.62 -1.19
N PRO A 800 27.95 -8.19 -0.03
CA PRO A 800 28.43 -8.67 1.26
C PRO A 800 28.27 -10.19 1.42
N ASN A 801 29.25 -10.84 2.05
CA ASN A 801 29.31 -12.31 2.19
C ASN A 801 28.07 -12.95 2.85
N CYS A 802 27.33 -12.23 3.70
CA CYS A 802 26.12 -12.74 4.33
C CYS A 802 24.94 -12.90 3.36
N PHE A 803 24.88 -12.09 2.29
CA PHE A 803 23.79 -12.11 1.31
C PHE A 803 24.10 -13.00 0.10
N MET A 804 25.39 -13.23 -0.20
CA MET A 804 25.79 -14.02 -1.37
C MET A 804 25.16 -15.43 -1.42
N PRO A 805 25.16 -16.25 -0.34
CA PRO A 805 24.57 -17.58 -0.38
C PRO A 805 23.06 -17.56 -0.63
N ILE A 806 22.36 -16.58 -0.04
CA ILE A 806 20.91 -16.41 -0.20
C ILE A 806 20.60 -16.07 -1.66
N PHE A 807 21.34 -15.13 -2.24
CA PHE A 807 21.18 -14.76 -3.64
C PHE A 807 21.47 -15.93 -4.58
N GLN A 808 22.56 -16.66 -4.33
CA GLN A 808 22.93 -17.83 -5.13
C GLN A 808 21.85 -18.92 -5.08
N GLU A 809 21.29 -19.22 -3.90
CA GLU A 809 20.22 -20.20 -3.75
C GLU A 809 18.98 -19.80 -4.57
N VAL A 810 18.57 -18.53 -4.47
CA VAL A 810 17.41 -18.00 -5.20
C VAL A 810 17.62 -18.11 -6.72
N VAL A 811 18.76 -17.65 -7.24
CA VAL A 811 19.03 -17.69 -8.68
C VAL A 811 19.07 -19.14 -9.18
N THR A 812 19.82 -20.01 -8.51
CA THR A 812 19.98 -21.42 -8.90
C THR A 812 18.65 -22.16 -8.93
N LYS A 813 17.77 -21.91 -7.96
CA LYS A 813 16.52 -22.65 -7.80
C LYS A 813 15.41 -22.17 -8.73
N TYR A 814 15.36 -20.86 -9.05
CA TYR A 814 14.20 -20.26 -9.72
C TYR A 814 14.51 -19.63 -11.07
N ALA A 815 15.68 -19.02 -11.24
CA ALA A 815 16.03 -18.31 -12.47
C ALA A 815 16.86 -19.17 -13.42
N SER A 816 17.89 -19.86 -12.93
CA SER A 816 18.90 -20.53 -13.76
C SER A 816 18.29 -21.54 -14.72
N LYS A 817 17.34 -22.36 -14.26
CA LYS A 817 16.65 -23.33 -15.12
C LYS A 817 15.89 -22.64 -16.26
N LEU A 818 15.14 -21.58 -15.97
CA LEU A 818 14.38 -20.84 -16.98
C LEU A 818 15.30 -20.13 -17.97
N LEU A 819 16.42 -19.55 -17.50
CA LEU A 819 17.43 -18.91 -18.34
C LEU A 819 18.12 -19.90 -19.28
N ILE A 820 18.53 -21.07 -18.77
CA ILE A 820 19.14 -22.13 -19.57
C ILE A 820 18.15 -22.61 -20.64
N GLU A 821 16.91 -22.92 -20.26
CA GLU A 821 15.86 -23.32 -21.21
C GLU A 821 15.65 -22.26 -22.30
N GLN A 822 15.63 -20.98 -21.95
CA GLN A 822 15.47 -19.88 -22.89
C GLN A 822 16.65 -19.77 -23.86
N GLU A 823 17.89 -19.82 -23.38
CA GLU A 823 19.09 -19.76 -24.23
C GLU A 823 19.21 -20.97 -25.17
N LEU A 824 18.94 -22.18 -24.67
CA LEU A 824 18.96 -23.38 -25.50
C LEU A 824 17.87 -23.35 -26.58
N THR A 825 16.71 -22.76 -26.28
CA THR A 825 15.61 -22.61 -27.25
C THR A 825 15.97 -21.60 -28.34
N LYS A 826 16.58 -20.46 -27.97
CA LYS A 826 17.08 -19.47 -28.95
C LYS A 826 18.07 -20.10 -29.92
N VAL A 827 19.02 -20.89 -29.41
CA VAL A 827 20.05 -21.54 -30.23
C VAL A 827 19.48 -22.70 -31.07
N SER A 828 18.51 -23.46 -30.56
CA SER A 828 17.91 -24.56 -31.32
C SER A 828 17.03 -24.09 -32.48
N GLN A 829 16.43 -22.91 -32.36
CA GLN A 829 15.61 -22.29 -33.42
C GLN A 829 16.46 -21.59 -34.49
N ALA A 830 17.72 -21.27 -34.20
CA ALA A 830 18.61 -20.62 -35.15
C ALA A 830 19.08 -21.56 -36.26
N THR A 831 19.06 -21.08 -37.50
CA THR A 831 19.55 -21.79 -38.68
C THR A 831 21.00 -21.41 -38.96
N PHE A 832 21.87 -22.41 -39.10
CA PHE A 832 23.27 -22.20 -39.45
C PHE A 832 23.55 -22.82 -40.82
N ASP A 833 23.90 -21.97 -41.79
CA ASP A 833 24.20 -22.41 -43.15
C ASP A 833 25.65 -22.88 -43.32
N GLY A 834 25.85 -23.81 -44.27
CA GLY A 834 27.16 -24.28 -44.70
C GLY A 834 27.75 -25.42 -43.85
N GLU A 835 29.01 -25.26 -43.46
CA GLU A 835 29.85 -26.31 -42.85
C GLU A 835 29.64 -26.50 -41.34
N MET A 836 28.71 -25.76 -40.72
CA MET A 836 28.45 -25.78 -39.28
C MET A 836 27.08 -26.37 -38.96
N LYS A 837 27.04 -27.30 -38.00
CA LYS A 837 25.82 -27.85 -37.42
C LYS A 837 25.81 -27.62 -35.91
N VAL A 838 24.73 -27.04 -35.39
CA VAL A 838 24.58 -26.77 -33.95
C VAL A 838 23.45 -27.64 -33.40
N ARG A 839 23.68 -28.25 -32.24
CA ARG A 839 22.68 -29.02 -31.49
C ARG A 839 22.71 -28.62 -30.02
N THR A 840 21.55 -28.64 -29.37
CA THR A 840 21.40 -28.36 -27.94
C THR A 840 21.03 -29.63 -27.18
N VAL A 841 21.46 -29.74 -25.93
CA VAL A 841 21.18 -30.87 -25.02
C VAL A 841 20.49 -30.33 -23.76
N PRO A 842 19.14 -30.27 -23.74
CA PRO A 842 18.38 -29.65 -22.65
C PRO A 842 18.60 -30.29 -21.27
N VAL A 843 18.92 -31.58 -21.22
CA VAL A 843 19.09 -32.32 -19.96
C VAL A 843 20.34 -31.87 -19.20
N THR A 844 21.45 -31.63 -19.92
CA THR A 844 22.73 -31.23 -19.31
C THR A 844 22.99 -29.73 -19.41
N GLY A 845 22.20 -28.97 -20.19
CA GLY A 845 22.45 -27.54 -20.38
C GLY A 845 23.53 -27.23 -21.42
N GLU A 846 23.84 -28.19 -22.31
CA GLU A 846 24.96 -28.07 -23.26
C GLU A 846 24.53 -27.60 -24.65
N ILE A 847 25.41 -26.85 -25.29
CA ILE A 847 25.35 -26.44 -26.69
C ILE A 847 26.57 -27.00 -27.40
N ILE A 848 26.35 -27.74 -28.48
CA ILE A 848 27.40 -28.39 -29.26
C ILE A 848 27.35 -27.86 -30.69
N ALA A 849 28.38 -27.10 -31.07
CA ALA A 849 28.59 -26.64 -32.44
C ALA A 849 29.68 -27.52 -33.11
N GLU A 850 29.32 -28.22 -34.18
CA GLU A 850 30.19 -29.10 -34.95
C GLU A 850 30.46 -28.48 -36.32
N TYR A 851 31.72 -28.24 -36.64
CA TYR A 851 32.17 -27.63 -37.88
C TYR A 851 33.00 -28.64 -38.69
N THR A 852 32.67 -28.83 -39.97
CA THR A 852 33.23 -29.92 -40.81
C THR A 852 33.81 -29.41 -42.12
N ILE A 853 35.11 -29.65 -42.34
CA ILE A 853 35.81 -29.41 -43.62
C ILE A 853 36.55 -30.67 -44.04
N GLU A 854 36.44 -31.09 -45.30
CA GLU A 854 37.25 -32.18 -45.90
C GLU A 854 37.38 -33.42 -44.98
N GLU A 855 36.24 -33.88 -44.44
CA GLU A 855 36.11 -35.01 -43.49
C GLU A 855 36.68 -34.79 -42.07
N THR A 856 37.36 -33.67 -41.81
CA THR A 856 37.84 -33.30 -40.47
C THR A 856 36.78 -32.50 -39.71
N LYS A 857 36.46 -32.93 -38.48
CA LYS A 857 35.45 -32.30 -37.63
C LYS A 857 36.08 -31.59 -36.44
N MET A 858 35.69 -30.34 -36.21
CA MET A 858 36.01 -29.53 -35.04
C MET A 858 34.73 -29.31 -34.22
N LYS A 859 34.79 -29.57 -32.91
CA LYS A 859 33.60 -29.52 -32.05
C LYS A 859 33.82 -28.52 -30.91
N LEU A 860 32.99 -27.49 -30.84
CA LEU A 860 32.88 -26.57 -29.71
C LEU A 860 31.72 -27.02 -28.81
N THR A 861 31.99 -27.21 -27.52
CA THR A 861 30.98 -27.54 -26.51
C THR A 861 30.94 -26.40 -25.49
N ILE A 862 29.77 -25.79 -25.31
CA ILE A 862 29.49 -24.76 -24.29
C ILE A 862 28.50 -25.39 -23.29
N GLU A 863 28.90 -25.50 -22.04
CA GLU A 863 28.10 -26.09 -20.97
C GLU A 863 27.68 -24.98 -19.98
N LEU A 864 26.37 -24.74 -19.88
CA LEU A 864 25.82 -23.77 -18.95
C LEU A 864 25.78 -24.35 -17.54
N SER A 865 26.34 -23.64 -16.56
CA SER A 865 26.37 -24.09 -15.17
C SER A 865 24.97 -24.11 -14.54
N THR A 866 24.78 -24.93 -13.51
CA THR A 866 23.49 -25.07 -12.81
C THR A 866 23.02 -23.78 -12.13
N ASP A 867 23.93 -22.86 -11.83
CA ASP A 867 23.71 -21.54 -11.23
C ASP A 867 23.85 -20.39 -12.27
N TYR A 868 23.72 -20.68 -13.56
CA TYR A 868 23.77 -19.66 -14.63
C TYR A 868 22.77 -18.52 -14.34
N PRO A 869 23.17 -17.23 -14.41
CA PRO A 869 24.39 -16.70 -15.03
C PRO A 869 25.53 -16.38 -14.03
N LEU A 870 25.44 -16.82 -12.77
CA LEU A 870 26.39 -16.46 -11.71
C LEU A 870 27.79 -17.02 -11.94
N SER A 871 27.87 -18.32 -12.24
CA SER A 871 29.11 -18.94 -12.67
C SER A 871 29.27 -18.83 -14.19
N VAL A 872 30.52 -18.91 -14.61
CA VAL A 872 30.91 -18.84 -16.01
C VAL A 872 30.72 -20.22 -16.66
N PRO A 873 29.95 -20.34 -17.76
CA PRO A 873 29.87 -21.55 -18.57
C PRO A 873 31.24 -22.13 -18.95
N SER A 874 31.38 -23.45 -18.88
CA SER A 874 32.56 -24.18 -19.35
C SER A 874 32.57 -24.27 -20.87
N MET A 875 33.73 -24.05 -21.49
CA MET A 875 33.89 -24.17 -22.95
C MET A 875 35.05 -25.09 -23.30
N ASN A 876 34.76 -26.09 -24.11
CA ASN A 876 35.71 -27.10 -24.56
C ASN A 876 35.73 -27.19 -26.08
N LEU A 877 36.91 -27.41 -26.64
CA LEU A 877 37.14 -27.49 -28.08
C LEU A 877 37.87 -28.78 -28.41
N ASP A 878 37.18 -29.69 -29.08
CA ASP A 878 37.71 -30.99 -29.47
C ASP A 878 38.14 -30.97 -30.94
N LYS A 879 39.23 -31.69 -31.25
CA LYS A 879 39.72 -31.94 -32.62
C LYS A 879 39.93 -30.65 -33.44
N ALA A 880 40.76 -29.74 -32.93
CA ALA A 880 41.07 -28.50 -33.63
C ALA A 880 41.69 -28.75 -35.02
N ILE A 881 41.07 -28.17 -36.06
CA ILE A 881 41.54 -28.26 -37.47
C ILE A 881 42.82 -27.44 -37.70
N VAL A 882 43.03 -26.40 -36.87
CA VAL A 882 44.20 -25.52 -36.92
C VAL A 882 45.18 -25.77 -35.76
N LYS A 883 46.37 -25.17 -35.82
CA LYS A 883 47.37 -25.19 -34.72
C LYS A 883 46.72 -24.85 -33.37
N SER A 884 47.11 -25.59 -32.33
CA SER A 884 46.54 -25.50 -30.97
C SER A 884 46.54 -24.08 -30.37
N ASP A 885 47.56 -23.26 -30.65
CA ASP A 885 47.63 -21.88 -30.16
C ASP A 885 46.53 -20.98 -30.74
N ARG A 886 46.15 -21.20 -31.99
CA ARG A 886 45.10 -20.41 -32.65
C ARG A 886 43.71 -20.80 -32.13
N ALA A 887 43.49 -22.09 -31.96
CA ALA A 887 42.28 -22.63 -31.33
C ALA A 887 42.07 -22.08 -29.90
N LYS A 888 43.15 -22.01 -29.09
CA LYS A 888 43.11 -21.39 -27.75
C LYS A 888 42.78 -19.90 -27.80
N LYS A 889 43.29 -19.15 -28.79
CA LYS A 889 42.98 -17.72 -28.96
C LYS A 889 41.50 -17.50 -29.30
N TRP A 890 40.92 -18.32 -30.16
CA TRP A 890 39.48 -18.24 -30.48
C TRP A 890 38.61 -18.53 -29.26
N LEU A 891 38.96 -19.53 -28.45
CA LEU A 891 38.28 -19.78 -27.18
C LEU A 891 38.42 -18.61 -26.20
N LEU A 892 39.61 -18.02 -26.09
CA LEU A 892 39.81 -16.85 -25.21
C LEU A 892 38.95 -15.65 -25.65
N GLN A 893 38.82 -15.43 -26.96
CA GLN A 893 37.97 -14.38 -27.51
C GLN A 893 36.49 -14.64 -27.24
N LEU A 894 36.04 -15.88 -27.45
CA LEU A 894 34.67 -16.29 -27.13
C LEU A 894 34.37 -16.13 -25.64
N ASN A 895 35.31 -16.53 -24.77
CA ASN A 895 35.22 -16.32 -23.32
C ASN A 895 35.06 -14.83 -22.99
N ALA A 896 35.92 -13.98 -23.54
CA ALA A 896 35.87 -12.55 -23.25
C ALA A 896 34.54 -11.92 -23.69
N TYR A 897 34.04 -12.31 -24.86
CA TYR A 897 32.78 -11.82 -25.40
C TYR A 897 31.57 -12.24 -24.54
N LEU A 898 31.41 -13.54 -24.28
CA LEU A 898 30.26 -14.06 -23.52
C LEU A 898 30.28 -13.61 -22.05
N PHE A 899 31.47 -13.52 -21.44
CA PHE A 899 31.56 -13.39 -19.98
C PHE A 899 31.85 -11.98 -19.49
N HIS A 900 32.53 -11.15 -20.28
CA HIS A 900 32.90 -9.80 -19.88
C HIS A 900 32.15 -8.70 -20.63
N GLN A 901 31.53 -9.01 -21.78
CA GLN A 901 30.92 -7.98 -22.65
C GLN A 901 29.39 -8.12 -22.78
N ASN A 902 28.73 -8.92 -21.93
CA ASN A 902 27.30 -9.25 -22.05
C ASN A 902 26.93 -9.76 -23.46
N GLY A 903 27.85 -10.47 -24.11
CA GLY A 903 27.63 -11.04 -25.44
C GLY A 903 26.63 -12.19 -25.39
N ALA A 904 25.68 -12.20 -26.33
CA ALA A 904 24.70 -13.27 -26.44
C ALA A 904 25.32 -14.53 -27.09
N ILE A 905 24.84 -15.71 -26.65
CA ILE A 905 25.48 -17.00 -26.94
C ILE A 905 25.42 -17.36 -28.42
N LEU A 906 24.26 -17.14 -29.04
CA LEU A 906 24.02 -17.42 -30.45
C LEU A 906 25.02 -16.67 -31.34
N GLU A 907 25.17 -15.37 -31.11
CA GLU A 907 26.09 -14.49 -31.82
C GLU A 907 27.55 -14.84 -31.52
N GLY A 908 27.83 -15.34 -30.30
CA GLY A 908 29.14 -15.88 -29.95
C GLY A 908 29.53 -17.09 -30.81
N ILE A 909 28.59 -17.99 -31.08
CA ILE A 909 28.80 -19.15 -31.97
C ILE A 909 29.05 -18.69 -33.41
N GLU A 910 28.32 -17.69 -33.90
CA GLU A 910 28.56 -17.12 -35.23
C GLU A 910 29.92 -16.42 -35.34
N MET A 911 30.33 -15.68 -34.29
CA MET A 911 31.66 -15.08 -34.21
C MET A 911 32.74 -16.17 -34.26
N TRP A 912 32.55 -17.25 -33.51
CA TRP A 912 33.46 -18.39 -33.55
C TRP A 912 33.53 -19.02 -34.95
N LYS A 913 32.38 -19.26 -35.61
CA LYS A 913 32.33 -19.77 -36.99
C LYS A 913 33.13 -18.90 -37.95
N ARG A 914 32.90 -17.58 -37.93
CA ARG A 914 33.60 -16.62 -38.80
C ARG A 914 35.12 -16.67 -38.59
N ASN A 915 35.56 -16.81 -37.34
CA ASN A 915 36.98 -16.96 -37.03
C ASN A 915 37.56 -18.28 -37.55
N VAL A 916 36.79 -19.38 -37.47
CA VAL A 916 37.18 -20.68 -38.03
C VAL A 916 37.28 -20.61 -39.56
N ASP A 917 36.25 -20.09 -40.25
CA ASP A 917 36.23 -19.92 -41.71
C ASP A 917 37.49 -19.17 -42.20
N LYS A 918 37.80 -18.01 -41.59
CA LYS A 918 38.99 -17.21 -41.95
C LYS A 918 40.31 -17.86 -41.53
N GLY A 919 40.29 -18.65 -40.46
CA GLY A 919 41.43 -19.45 -40.04
C GLY A 919 41.81 -20.50 -41.06
N VAL A 920 40.81 -21.15 -41.66
CA VAL A 920 40.93 -22.17 -42.70
C VAL A 920 41.39 -21.56 -44.02
N GLU A 921 40.86 -20.37 -44.38
CA GLU A 921 41.34 -19.58 -45.54
C GLU A 921 42.81 -19.12 -45.40
N GLY A 922 43.47 -19.36 -44.26
CA GLY A 922 44.88 -19.03 -44.05
C GLY A 922 45.15 -17.55 -43.76
N VAL A 923 44.11 -16.77 -43.45
CA VAL A 923 44.25 -15.34 -43.13
C VAL A 923 45.01 -15.20 -41.80
N GLU A 924 46.15 -14.50 -41.78
CA GLU A 924 46.95 -14.28 -40.56
C GLU A 924 46.20 -13.39 -39.54
N ASP A 925 46.41 -13.64 -38.25
CA ASP A 925 45.79 -12.86 -37.17
C ASP A 925 46.46 -11.50 -36.98
N CYS A 926 45.71 -10.48 -36.56
CA CYS A 926 46.31 -9.25 -36.08
C CYS A 926 47.08 -9.53 -34.80
N THR A 927 48.35 -9.14 -34.75
CA THR A 927 49.20 -9.42 -33.57
C THR A 927 49.04 -8.43 -32.41
N ILE A 928 48.17 -7.42 -32.52
CA ILE A 928 47.80 -6.52 -31.42
C ILE A 928 46.60 -7.08 -30.67
N CYS A 929 45.48 -7.25 -31.37
CA CYS A 929 44.24 -7.73 -30.76
C CYS A 929 44.12 -9.26 -30.78
N MET A 930 45.06 -9.95 -31.44
CA MET A 930 45.07 -11.41 -31.62
C MET A 930 43.88 -11.97 -32.42
N MET A 931 43.13 -11.12 -33.14
CA MET A 931 41.94 -11.52 -33.90
C MET A 931 42.18 -11.57 -35.41
N THR A 932 41.53 -12.51 -36.10
CA THR A 932 41.52 -12.60 -37.57
C THR A 932 40.59 -11.55 -38.18
N ILE A 933 39.44 -11.32 -37.55
CA ILE A 933 38.49 -10.27 -37.92
C ILE A 933 38.47 -9.26 -36.77
N HIS A 934 38.63 -7.97 -37.09
CA HIS A 934 38.58 -6.93 -36.06
C HIS A 934 37.18 -6.83 -35.47
N GLN A 935 37.05 -6.84 -34.13
CA GLN A 935 35.75 -6.77 -33.44
C GLN A 935 34.91 -5.53 -33.79
N GLN A 936 35.53 -4.42 -34.19
CA GLN A 936 34.85 -3.13 -34.40
C GLN A 936 34.70 -2.70 -35.86
N THR A 937 35.42 -3.35 -36.77
CA THR A 937 35.42 -2.91 -38.19
C THR A 937 35.09 -4.08 -39.10
N HIS A 938 35.00 -5.29 -38.56
CA HIS A 938 34.86 -6.53 -39.33
C HIS A 938 35.93 -6.69 -40.43
N GLN A 939 37.02 -5.91 -40.37
CA GLN A 939 38.08 -5.93 -41.36
C GLN A 939 39.12 -6.98 -41.02
N LEU A 940 39.69 -7.56 -42.06
CA LEU A 940 40.89 -8.40 -41.97
C LEU A 940 42.12 -7.53 -41.71
N PRO A 941 43.18 -8.08 -41.10
CA PRO A 941 44.42 -7.34 -40.89
C PRO A 941 45.13 -7.13 -42.22
N LYS A 942 45.03 -5.91 -42.75
CA LYS A 942 45.58 -5.51 -44.05
C LYS A 942 46.99 -4.95 -43.93
N ILE A 943 47.35 -4.32 -42.81
CA ILE A 943 48.63 -3.62 -42.67
C ILE A 943 49.72 -4.58 -42.24
N LYS A 944 50.76 -4.75 -43.05
CA LYS A 944 51.89 -5.65 -42.79
C LYS A 944 53.14 -4.84 -42.45
N CYS A 945 53.81 -5.17 -41.35
CA CYS A 945 55.11 -4.57 -41.02
C CYS A 945 56.17 -5.03 -42.04
N LYS A 946 56.92 -4.09 -42.63
CA LYS A 946 58.01 -4.40 -43.58
C LYS A 946 59.11 -5.25 -42.95
N GLN A 947 59.42 -5.02 -41.66
CA GLN A 947 60.53 -5.67 -40.96
C GLN A 947 60.18 -7.07 -40.44
N CYS A 948 59.16 -7.18 -39.58
CA CYS A 948 58.81 -8.45 -38.94
C CYS A 948 57.70 -9.23 -39.68
N LYS A 949 57.15 -8.67 -40.76
CA LYS A 949 56.10 -9.28 -41.61
C LYS A 949 54.78 -9.64 -40.92
N ASN A 950 54.62 -9.34 -39.64
CA ASN A 950 53.34 -9.51 -38.94
C ASN A 950 52.28 -8.53 -39.47
N LYS A 951 51.02 -8.99 -39.49
CA LYS A 951 49.87 -8.20 -39.93
C LYS A 951 49.09 -7.59 -38.77
N PHE A 952 48.43 -6.48 -39.06
CA PHE A 952 47.65 -5.68 -38.12
C PHE A 952 46.37 -5.16 -38.76
N HIS A 953 45.31 -5.06 -37.97
CA HIS A 953 44.16 -4.24 -38.34
C HIS A 953 44.58 -2.77 -38.31
N SER A 954 44.10 -1.99 -39.27
CA SER A 954 44.42 -0.56 -39.36
C SER A 954 44.07 0.19 -38.07
N ASN A 955 42.93 -0.14 -37.48
CA ASN A 955 42.44 0.46 -36.23
C ASN A 955 43.32 0.09 -35.02
N CYS A 956 43.64 -1.21 -34.83
CA CYS A 956 44.55 -1.63 -33.76
C CYS A 956 45.91 -0.93 -33.84
N LEU A 957 46.45 -0.82 -35.05
CA LEU A 957 47.76 -0.23 -35.26
C LEU A 957 47.77 1.27 -34.99
N TYR A 958 46.72 1.98 -35.39
CA TYR A 958 46.59 3.42 -35.16
C TYR A 958 46.44 3.74 -33.67
N LYS A 959 45.59 3.00 -32.94
CA LYS A 959 45.46 3.15 -31.47
C LYS A 959 46.78 2.87 -30.75
N TRP A 960 47.57 1.92 -31.25
CA TRP A 960 48.92 1.69 -30.74
C TRP A 960 49.82 2.91 -30.95
N PHE A 961 49.78 3.55 -32.13
CA PHE A 961 50.58 4.76 -32.38
C PHE A 961 50.16 5.93 -31.49
N GLU A 962 48.85 6.14 -31.27
CA GLU A 962 48.36 7.17 -30.35
C GLU A 962 48.81 6.93 -28.91
N SER A 963 48.69 5.70 -28.42
CA SER A 963 49.06 5.35 -27.04
C SER A 963 50.57 5.32 -26.80
N SER A 964 51.38 4.96 -27.80
CA SER A 964 52.84 4.92 -27.70
C SER A 964 53.52 6.23 -28.11
N ASN A 965 52.75 7.19 -28.66
CA ASN A 965 53.22 8.47 -29.19
C ASN A 965 54.34 8.34 -30.25
N GLN A 966 54.46 7.16 -30.89
CA GLN A 966 55.46 6.83 -31.90
C GLN A 966 54.87 5.89 -32.96
N SER A 967 55.23 6.06 -34.22
CA SER A 967 54.77 5.22 -35.35
C SER A 967 55.60 3.93 -35.49
N THR A 968 55.87 3.24 -34.38
CA THR A 968 56.72 2.04 -34.34
C THR A 968 55.92 0.74 -34.23
N CYS A 969 56.49 -0.34 -34.77
CA CYS A 969 55.92 -1.68 -34.67
C CYS A 969 55.80 -2.18 -33.23
N PRO A 970 54.61 -2.63 -32.77
CA PRO A 970 54.44 -3.17 -31.41
C PRO A 970 55.39 -4.33 -31.10
N LEU A 971 55.77 -5.09 -32.12
CA LEU A 971 56.58 -6.30 -31.96
C LEU A 971 58.08 -6.04 -32.16
N CYS A 972 58.46 -5.36 -33.23
CA CYS A 972 59.88 -5.17 -33.57
C CYS A 972 60.39 -3.75 -33.33
N ARG A 973 59.54 -2.83 -32.86
CA ARG A 973 59.84 -1.42 -32.58
C ARG A 973 60.42 -0.62 -33.75
N ASN A 974 60.41 -1.17 -34.96
CA ASN A 974 60.87 -0.46 -36.15
C ASN A 974 59.81 0.53 -36.62
N ASN A 975 60.22 1.69 -37.15
CA ASN A 975 59.30 2.69 -37.69
C ASN A 975 58.51 2.14 -38.87
N PHE A 976 57.22 2.48 -38.96
CA PHE A 976 56.32 2.06 -40.03
C PHE A 976 56.36 2.90 -41.31
N THR A 977 57.16 3.96 -41.31
CA THR A 977 57.43 4.80 -42.50
C THR A 977 57.77 3.99 -43.75
#